data_AF-A0A4Z2DNN5-F1
#
_entry.id   AF-A0A4Z2DNN5-F1
#
_cell.length_a   1.000
_cell.length_b   1.000
_cell.length_c   1.000
_cell.angle_alpha   90.00
_cell.angle_beta   90.00
_cell.angle_gamma   90.00
#
_symmetry.space_group_name_H-M   'P 1'
#
loop_
_entity.id
_entity.type
_entity.pdbx_description
1 polymer ?
#
loop_
_entity_poly.entity_id
_entity_poly.type
_entity_poly.pdbx_seq_one_letter_code
_entity_poly.pdbx_strand_id
1 'polypeptide(L)'
;MEKTDESFEIRRSNLTDVTQIEKLKNKVNLKGFGKKSLVKLIEKSVLSLCVTDNEKVIVGAACFYEYPNASQFPENDWIPRFSSTYCIQNVTHINSLFIHFLVISPAYEKLVTNQLLKAAFTIAGFVHYIFVLLEDVHNIKCLNFSPFHKLPKGCADANDIFCAYRHEIFPVLYCRPAMVEDTDDITPILNDLSTHLRTTYGDYYIAELVEAQSDNLKCFVVEYDRRAVGFVSATRNLNLIKLNEYYDLDVFDGLVKNDKLIKDRSQQGDKFAATGAQNEAEVTDNIMDGNETTSTYAGNKEHIGLVDLNHSNYLSVNEITDQVYHHWTKRLLYKNHTVKDTSNIMLDVKKPNAFAIQLFIMKSEYESRYMDMLPLVFSQFTDLEYAVISVPRSVKCFPMLKSFVHCRIRLNKDPEHELYVLHRSELHRDFTVRRTRHADEEGIKLLIEKMNIFDRSLLLADLQAFIRNGRDEDGTIISSYVFVALNKIVGVAILRDEHDIEWLRAHYNIEDFIYFAHHGRNEHASLYHFMLAANFQSRTEIFLREILRQSKKTCIYYRVLPPYAPDSKFNRCTLITCLSRLCPVKPRKQIIYPESLINSVKAPEKRILEKFNTMSALFMTTGKLLMEPKEIINARIIVVGASTTGLAVLETLVTCPYIRFNNLVLLSSNDLPGDTLHPVNPLFYKFLPTDYAYPVDYLSQLGLKVCVNTIHGKLTAIDRKFKRITVSSGQKLSYDYLIITTGLQYHIANSDY
;
A
#
# COMPACT_ATOMS: atom_id res chain seq x y z
N MET A 1 -25.49 18.55 33.87
CA MET A 1 -25.69 17.09 33.95
C MET A 1 -25.38 16.53 32.58
N GLU A 2 -24.20 15.95 32.39
CA GLU A 2 -23.86 15.24 31.16
C GLU A 2 -24.74 13.97 31.11
N LYS A 3 -25.51 13.79 30.04
CA LYS A 3 -26.23 12.54 29.78
C LYS A 3 -25.19 11.47 29.47
N THR A 4 -25.01 10.51 30.36
CA THR A 4 -23.96 9.48 30.25
C THR A 4 -24.37 8.24 29.43
N ASP A 5 -25.63 8.13 29.00
CA ASP A 5 -26.19 6.93 28.34
C ASP A 5 -26.42 7.06 26.82
N GLU A 6 -25.88 8.08 26.16
CA GLU A 6 -26.02 8.22 24.69
C GLU A 6 -24.84 7.55 23.97
N SER A 7 -25.14 6.54 23.13
CA SER A 7 -24.17 5.93 22.23
C SER A 7 -23.90 6.84 21.03
N PHE A 8 -22.63 6.96 20.66
CA PHE A 8 -22.18 7.75 19.52
C PHE A 8 -21.53 6.85 18.48
N GLU A 9 -21.79 7.13 17.21
CA GLU A 9 -21.15 6.47 16.08
C GLU A 9 -20.13 7.44 15.45
N ILE A 10 -18.90 6.96 15.23
CA ILE A 10 -17.85 7.72 14.57
C ILE A 10 -17.63 7.14 13.18
N ARG A 11 -17.68 8.00 12.16
CA ARG A 11 -17.38 7.62 10.79
C ARG A 11 -16.62 8.71 10.06
N ARG A 12 -16.10 8.39 8.87
CA ARG A 12 -15.52 9.40 7.98
C ARG A 12 -16.59 10.37 7.48
N SER A 13 -16.21 11.63 7.31
CA SER A 13 -17.10 12.65 6.78
C SER A 13 -17.22 12.55 5.26
N ASN A 14 -18.46 12.68 4.78
CA ASN A 14 -18.80 12.73 3.37
C ASN A 14 -19.30 14.14 2.99
N LEU A 15 -19.32 14.45 1.69
CA LEU A 15 -19.82 15.75 1.24
C LEU A 15 -21.32 15.96 1.51
N THR A 16 -22.08 14.88 1.69
CA THR A 16 -23.48 14.92 2.13
C THR A 16 -23.64 15.50 3.54
N ASP A 17 -22.60 15.40 4.38
CA ASP A 17 -22.61 15.83 5.77
C ASP A 17 -22.45 17.36 5.91
N VAL A 18 -21.98 18.04 4.85
CA VAL A 18 -21.67 19.48 4.85
C VAL A 18 -22.82 20.31 5.39
N THR A 19 -24.05 20.02 4.97
CA THR A 19 -25.24 20.79 5.38
C THR A 19 -25.53 20.67 6.87
N GLN A 20 -25.33 19.49 7.47
CA GLN A 20 -25.53 19.28 8.91
C GLN A 20 -24.39 19.92 9.72
N ILE A 21 -23.15 19.79 9.24
CA ILE A 21 -21.97 20.40 9.88
C ILE A 21 -22.10 21.92 9.85
N GLU A 22 -22.59 22.53 8.77
CA GLU A 22 -22.84 23.97 8.69
C GLU A 22 -23.93 24.42 9.67
N LYS A 23 -25.02 23.65 9.83
CA LYS A 23 -26.04 23.91 10.85
C LYS A 23 -25.43 23.90 12.26
N LEU A 24 -24.58 22.94 12.57
CA LEU A 24 -23.88 22.86 13.85
C LEU A 24 -22.90 24.02 14.04
N LYS A 25 -22.10 24.35 13.02
CA LYS A 25 -21.17 25.49 13.00
C LYS A 25 -21.88 26.81 13.32
N ASN A 26 -23.06 27.03 12.74
CA ASN A 26 -23.87 28.22 12.98
C ASN A 26 -24.42 28.26 14.40
N LYS A 27 -24.89 27.11 14.94
CA LYS A 27 -25.35 27.00 16.33
C LYS A 27 -24.25 27.32 17.34
N VAL A 28 -23.01 26.91 17.06
CA VAL A 28 -21.85 27.08 17.95
C VAL A 28 -21.15 28.44 17.74
N ASN A 29 -21.51 29.19 16.70
CA ASN A 29 -20.89 30.48 16.34
C ASN A 29 -19.36 30.38 16.22
N LEU A 30 -18.89 29.35 15.52
CA LEU A 30 -17.46 29.04 15.38
C LEU A 30 -16.75 30.04 14.45
N LYS A 31 -15.83 30.85 15.00
CA LYS A 31 -15.05 31.85 14.27
C LYS A 31 -13.55 31.53 14.11
N GLY A 32 -13.01 30.60 14.89
CA GLY A 32 -11.54 30.39 15.04
C GLY A 32 -10.77 29.77 13.86
N PHE A 33 -11.44 29.25 12.83
CA PHE A 33 -10.79 28.57 11.68
C PHE A 33 -10.91 29.34 10.34
N GLY A 34 -11.38 30.59 10.38
CA GLY A 34 -11.57 31.44 9.20
C GLY A 34 -12.73 31.04 8.28
N LYS A 35 -12.96 31.83 7.21
CA LYS A 35 -13.99 31.57 6.19
C LYS A 35 -13.47 30.63 5.11
N LYS A 36 -13.20 29.37 5.46
CA LYS A 36 -12.84 28.32 4.49
C LYS A 36 -14.08 27.53 4.06
N SER A 37 -14.13 27.15 2.78
CA SER A 37 -15.17 26.24 2.26
C SER A 37 -15.05 24.88 2.93
N LEU A 38 -16.13 24.42 3.57
CA LEU A 38 -16.15 23.12 4.24
C LEU A 38 -15.98 21.96 3.24
N VAL A 39 -16.54 22.10 2.04
CA VAL A 39 -16.40 21.12 0.95
C VAL A 39 -14.91 20.92 0.62
N LYS A 40 -14.17 22.03 0.45
CA LYS A 40 -12.73 21.99 0.17
C LYS A 40 -11.94 21.39 1.34
N LEU A 41 -12.33 21.69 2.58
CA LEU A 41 -11.67 21.15 3.78
C LEU A 41 -11.84 19.63 3.89
N ILE A 42 -13.07 19.14 3.74
CA ILE A 42 -13.35 17.70 3.80
C ILE A 42 -12.64 16.96 2.66
N GLU A 43 -12.65 17.53 1.45
CA GLU A 43 -12.03 16.93 0.27
C GLU A 43 -10.50 16.85 0.36
N LYS A 44 -9.84 17.94 0.77
CA LYS A 44 -8.38 18.02 0.82
C LYS A 44 -7.75 17.47 2.10
N SER A 45 -8.56 17.23 3.14
CA SER A 45 -8.06 16.62 4.38
C SER A 45 -7.53 15.21 4.13
N VAL A 46 -6.47 14.84 4.85
CA VAL A 46 -5.98 13.44 4.84
C VAL A 46 -6.88 12.54 5.69
N LEU A 47 -7.57 13.13 6.66
CA LEU A 47 -8.59 12.47 7.46
C LEU A 47 -9.68 13.48 7.82
N SER A 48 -10.94 13.10 7.62
CA SER A 48 -12.11 13.86 8.08
C SER A 48 -13.07 12.93 8.79
N LEU A 49 -13.48 13.31 10.00
CA LEU A 49 -14.30 12.50 10.89
C LEU A 49 -15.55 13.28 11.31
N CYS A 50 -16.69 12.59 11.38
CA CYS A 50 -17.90 13.08 12.00
C CYS A 50 -18.39 12.08 13.06
N VAL A 51 -19.02 12.63 14.10
CA VAL A 51 -19.64 11.89 15.19
C VAL A 51 -21.12 12.14 15.13
N THR A 52 -21.91 11.06 15.11
CA THR A 52 -23.35 11.11 15.13
C THR A 52 -23.92 10.51 16.40
N ASP A 53 -25.03 11.06 16.86
CA ASP A 53 -25.84 10.47 17.93
C ASP A 53 -26.71 9.31 17.41
N ASN A 54 -27.53 8.73 18.30
CA ASN A 54 -28.48 7.65 17.99
C ASN A 54 -29.52 8.04 16.92
N GLU A 55 -29.80 9.33 16.75
CA GLU A 55 -30.73 9.85 15.73
C GLU A 55 -30.01 10.13 14.39
N LYS A 56 -28.72 9.77 14.28
CA LYS A 56 -27.84 10.04 13.13
C LYS A 56 -27.61 11.54 12.88
N VAL A 57 -27.81 12.38 13.88
CA VAL A 57 -27.52 13.82 13.80
C VAL A 57 -26.06 14.05 14.14
N ILE A 58 -25.38 14.89 13.35
CA ILE A 58 -23.98 15.20 13.58
C ILE A 58 -23.83 16.10 14.82
N VAL A 59 -23.15 15.56 15.83
CA VAL A 59 -22.83 16.25 17.09
C VAL A 59 -21.38 16.74 17.15
N GLY A 60 -20.52 16.29 16.24
CA GLY A 60 -19.17 16.82 16.09
C GLY A 60 -18.51 16.45 14.76
N ALA A 61 -17.56 17.27 14.31
CA ALA A 61 -16.77 17.01 13.11
C ALA A 61 -15.37 17.63 13.20
N ALA A 62 -14.39 16.95 12.60
CA ALA A 62 -13.00 17.40 12.55
C ALA A 62 -12.34 17.07 11.21
N CYS A 63 -11.52 17.99 10.69
CA CYS A 63 -10.69 17.79 9.48
C CYS A 63 -9.21 17.92 9.83
N PHE A 64 -8.42 16.89 9.49
CA PHE A 64 -7.02 16.74 9.83
C PHE A 64 -6.12 16.83 8.59
N TYR A 65 -4.98 17.49 8.75
CA TYR A 65 -3.96 17.76 7.73
C TYR A 65 -2.57 17.47 8.29
N GLU A 66 -1.57 17.38 7.41
CA GLU A 66 -0.17 17.07 7.77
C GLU A 66 0.69 18.32 8.00
N TYR A 67 0.08 19.50 7.94
CA TYR A 67 0.77 20.78 8.03
C TYR A 67 -0.08 21.81 8.79
N PRO A 68 0.52 22.84 9.41
CA PRO A 68 -0.20 23.88 10.12
C PRO A 68 -1.10 24.73 9.19
N ASN A 69 -2.24 25.19 9.69
CA ASN A 69 -3.22 26.01 8.94
C ASN A 69 -2.86 27.50 8.78
N ALA A 70 -1.63 27.92 9.08
CA ALA A 70 -1.18 29.31 9.03
C ALA A 70 -0.14 29.56 7.94
N SER A 71 -0.27 30.68 7.22
CA SER A 71 0.57 31.05 6.07
C SER A 71 2.06 31.21 6.39
N GLN A 72 2.40 31.50 7.65
CA GLN A 72 3.78 31.58 8.12
C GLN A 72 4.53 30.23 8.01
N PHE A 73 3.82 29.11 7.97
CA PHE A 73 4.39 27.77 7.87
C PHE A 73 4.20 27.22 6.46
N PRO A 74 5.27 27.05 5.66
CA PRO A 74 5.14 26.49 4.33
C PRO A 74 4.75 25.00 4.41
N GLU A 75 3.76 24.58 3.62
CA GLU A 75 3.22 23.20 3.64
C GLU A 75 4.32 22.14 3.44
N ASN A 76 5.33 22.47 2.63
CA ASN A 76 6.42 21.56 2.26
C ASN A 76 7.56 21.51 3.30
N ASP A 77 7.70 22.48 4.19
CA ASP A 77 8.85 22.55 5.12
C ASP A 77 8.52 23.35 6.39
N TRP A 78 7.48 22.93 7.10
CA TRP A 78 7.00 23.67 8.27
C TRP A 78 7.81 23.39 9.55
N ILE A 79 8.51 22.25 9.66
CA ILE A 79 9.12 21.75 10.91
C ILE A 79 10.13 22.73 11.51
N PRO A 80 11.12 23.28 10.76
CA PRO A 80 12.17 24.10 11.36
C PRO A 80 11.60 25.35 12.04
N ARG A 81 10.69 26.04 11.33
CA ARG A 81 10.02 27.24 11.84
C ARG A 81 9.04 26.93 12.96
N PHE A 82 8.33 25.81 12.87
CA PHE A 82 7.36 25.42 13.89
C PHE A 82 8.04 25.07 15.22
N SER A 83 9.14 24.32 15.15
CA SER A 83 9.92 23.92 16.33
C SER A 83 10.55 25.13 17.02
N SER A 84 11.07 26.10 16.27
CA SER A 84 11.61 27.33 16.85
C SER A 84 10.52 28.24 17.44
N THR A 85 9.33 28.27 16.83
CA THR A 85 8.22 29.13 17.29
C THR A 85 7.58 28.62 18.58
N TYR A 86 7.44 27.29 18.75
CA TYR A 86 6.71 26.69 19.88
C TYR A 86 7.58 25.84 20.81
N CYS A 87 8.91 25.94 20.68
CA CYS A 87 9.90 25.28 21.54
C CYS A 87 9.65 23.76 21.72
N ILE A 88 9.12 23.10 20.69
CA ILE A 88 8.82 21.67 20.71
C ILE A 88 9.88 20.89 19.93
N GLN A 89 10.28 19.75 20.47
CA GLN A 89 11.26 18.84 19.88
C GLN A 89 10.61 17.54 19.42
N ASN A 90 11.31 16.77 18.59
CA ASN A 90 10.88 15.45 18.10
C ASN A 90 9.58 15.46 17.26
N VAL A 91 9.25 16.60 16.65
CA VAL A 91 8.12 16.76 15.75
C VAL A 91 8.57 16.49 14.31
N THR A 92 7.85 15.64 13.59
CA THR A 92 8.10 15.27 12.20
C THR A 92 6.82 15.30 11.37
N HIS A 93 6.94 15.29 10.05
CA HIS A 93 5.79 15.21 9.13
C HIS A 93 4.98 13.92 9.33
N ILE A 94 5.62 12.85 9.81
CA ILE A 94 5.02 11.52 9.94
C ILE A 94 4.24 11.39 11.25
N ASN A 95 4.76 11.98 12.34
CA ASN A 95 4.22 11.80 13.68
C ASN A 95 3.24 12.90 14.13
N SER A 96 2.88 13.82 13.23
CA SER A 96 2.10 15.02 13.55
C SER A 96 0.92 15.21 12.60
N LEU A 97 -0.24 15.55 13.18
CA LEU A 97 -1.41 16.02 12.44
C LEU A 97 -1.89 17.36 12.98
N PHE A 98 -2.56 18.13 12.13
CA PHE A 98 -3.09 19.44 12.44
C PHE A 98 -4.57 19.47 12.15
N ILE A 99 -5.36 19.89 13.13
CA ILE A 99 -6.80 20.10 12.96
C ILE A 99 -7.00 21.47 12.31
N HIS A 100 -7.51 21.48 11.08
CA HIS A 100 -7.83 22.72 10.34
C HIS A 100 -9.28 23.16 10.52
N PHE A 101 -10.12 22.26 11.04
CA PHE A 101 -11.51 22.53 11.35
C PHE A 101 -11.97 21.59 12.46
N LEU A 102 -12.62 22.16 13.47
CA LEU A 102 -13.22 21.44 14.58
C LEU A 102 -14.53 22.11 14.97
N VAL A 103 -15.61 21.33 15.04
CA VAL A 103 -16.88 21.77 15.59
C VAL A 103 -17.45 20.66 16.44
N ILE A 104 -17.92 20.99 17.64
CA ILE A 104 -18.50 20.03 18.58
C ILE A 104 -19.71 20.68 19.25
N SER A 105 -20.75 19.89 19.48
CA SER A 105 -21.94 20.29 20.23
C SER A 105 -21.56 20.63 21.68
N PRO A 106 -22.00 21.79 22.21
CA PRO A 106 -21.69 22.21 23.59
C PRO A 106 -22.18 21.22 24.67
N ALA A 107 -23.17 20.40 24.34
CA ALA A 107 -23.72 19.41 25.27
C ALA A 107 -22.79 18.20 25.53
N TYR A 108 -21.86 17.92 24.62
CA TYR A 108 -21.06 16.69 24.63
C TYR A 108 -19.56 16.94 24.37
N GLU A 109 -19.07 18.15 24.68
CA GLU A 109 -17.73 18.59 24.28
C GLU A 109 -16.63 17.62 24.69
N LYS A 110 -16.60 17.18 25.96
CA LYS A 110 -15.53 16.32 26.48
C LYS A 110 -15.56 14.92 25.88
N LEU A 111 -16.74 14.31 25.83
CA LEU A 111 -16.92 12.94 25.34
C LEU A 111 -16.64 12.86 23.83
N VAL A 112 -17.21 13.75 23.04
CA VAL A 112 -17.02 13.78 21.57
C VAL A 112 -15.57 14.12 21.20
N THR A 113 -14.91 15.01 21.95
CA THR A 113 -13.48 15.31 21.73
C THR A 113 -12.62 14.08 21.93
N ASN A 114 -12.79 13.37 23.05
CA ASN A 114 -12.04 12.14 23.33
C ASN A 114 -12.29 11.07 22.27
N GLN A 115 -13.53 10.90 21.84
CA GLN A 115 -13.89 9.97 20.78
C GLN A 115 -13.24 10.31 19.43
N LEU A 116 -13.30 11.57 19.00
CA LEU A 116 -12.67 12.04 17.76
C LEU A 116 -11.16 11.79 17.77
N LEU A 117 -10.49 12.14 18.87
CA LEU A 117 -9.04 11.95 18.99
C LEU A 117 -8.67 10.47 19.09
N LYS A 118 -9.45 9.65 19.82
CA LYS A 118 -9.28 8.19 19.87
C LYS A 118 -9.38 7.57 18.48
N ALA A 119 -10.37 7.98 17.68
CA ALA A 119 -10.52 7.52 16.30
C ALA A 119 -9.37 7.99 15.40
N ALA A 120 -8.97 9.27 15.50
CA ALA A 120 -7.86 9.83 14.73
C ALA A 120 -6.53 9.11 15.02
N PHE A 121 -6.19 8.89 16.29
CA PHE A 121 -4.98 8.14 16.67
C PHE A 121 -5.05 6.65 16.34
N THR A 122 -6.25 6.04 16.31
CA THR A 122 -6.41 4.65 15.87
C THR A 122 -6.13 4.52 14.38
N ILE A 123 -6.70 5.40 13.56
CA ILE A 123 -6.50 5.40 12.10
C ILE A 123 -5.05 5.78 11.77
N ALA A 124 -4.54 6.83 12.41
CA ALA A 124 -3.19 7.35 12.22
C ALA A 124 -2.22 6.75 13.26
N GLY A 125 -1.92 5.44 13.12
CA GLY A 125 -1.13 4.69 14.11
C GLY A 125 0.27 5.27 14.42
N PHE A 126 0.87 6.01 13.48
CA PHE A 126 2.20 6.62 13.62
C PHE A 126 2.18 8.03 14.23
N VAL A 127 0.99 8.62 14.39
CA VAL A 127 0.84 9.99 14.89
C VAL A 127 0.91 9.98 16.42
N HIS A 128 1.79 10.82 16.94
CA HIS A 128 1.99 11.05 18.38
C HIS A 128 1.39 12.37 18.84
N TYR A 129 1.33 13.36 17.95
CA TYR A 129 0.88 14.71 18.24
C TYR A 129 -0.25 15.12 17.31
N ILE A 130 -1.36 15.60 17.90
CA ILE A 130 -2.42 16.28 17.15
C ILE A 130 -2.46 17.73 17.63
N PHE A 131 -2.18 18.65 16.72
CA PHE A 131 -2.11 20.07 16.99
C PHE A 131 -3.37 20.80 16.55
N VAL A 132 -3.74 21.84 17.29
CA VAL A 132 -4.75 22.82 16.91
C VAL A 132 -4.11 24.19 17.00
N LEU A 133 -3.97 24.86 15.86
CA LEU A 133 -3.42 26.21 15.79
C LEU A 133 -4.56 27.19 15.50
N LEU A 134 -4.74 28.16 16.40
CA LEU A 134 -5.81 29.15 16.35
C LEU A 134 -5.26 30.55 16.09
N GLU A 135 -5.80 31.22 15.08
CA GLU A 135 -5.55 32.65 14.82
C GLU A 135 -6.30 33.54 15.83
N ASP A 136 -7.46 33.08 16.33
CA ASP A 136 -8.27 33.78 17.33
C ASP A 136 -8.66 32.82 18.47
N VAL A 137 -8.29 33.16 19.70
CA VAL A 137 -8.41 32.31 20.91
C VAL A 137 -9.87 32.20 21.40
N HIS A 138 -10.73 33.12 20.97
CA HIS A 138 -12.10 33.19 21.45
C HIS A 138 -12.98 32.13 20.76
N ASN A 139 -13.39 31.11 21.52
CA ASN A 139 -14.65 30.33 21.41
C ASN A 139 -14.58 28.80 21.23
N ILE A 140 -13.44 28.13 21.43
CA ILE A 140 -13.43 26.65 21.44
C ILE A 140 -13.15 26.12 22.84
N LYS A 141 -14.22 25.94 23.61
CA LYS A 141 -14.15 25.44 25.00
C LYS A 141 -13.47 24.07 25.12
N CYS A 142 -13.59 23.22 24.10
CA CYS A 142 -13.00 21.89 24.14
C CYS A 142 -11.47 21.83 24.14
N LEU A 143 -10.80 22.95 23.85
CA LEU A 143 -9.35 23.06 23.93
C LEU A 143 -8.85 23.43 25.33
N ASN A 144 -9.76 23.85 26.22
CA ASN A 144 -9.42 24.28 27.58
C ASN A 144 -9.35 23.11 28.58
N PHE A 145 -9.54 21.87 28.12
CA PHE A 145 -9.49 20.69 28.97
C PHE A 145 -8.73 19.55 28.31
N SER A 146 -8.28 18.61 29.15
CA SER A 146 -7.62 17.37 28.73
C SER A 146 -8.47 16.62 27.68
N PRO A 147 -7.88 16.17 26.56
CA PRO A 147 -6.44 15.93 26.36
C PRO A 147 -5.68 17.04 25.63
N PHE A 148 -6.24 18.24 25.48
CA PHE A 148 -5.52 19.35 24.84
C PHE A 148 -4.75 20.18 25.86
N HIS A 149 -3.47 20.42 25.56
CA HIS A 149 -2.57 21.27 26.35
C HIS A 149 -2.09 22.44 25.53
N LYS A 150 -2.21 23.65 26.09
CA LYS A 150 -1.67 24.86 25.46
C LYS A 150 -0.14 24.83 25.53
N LEU A 151 0.53 24.93 24.39
CA LEU A 151 1.99 24.95 24.36
C LEU A 151 2.53 26.38 24.62
N PRO A 152 3.73 26.49 25.19
CA PRO A 152 4.41 27.78 25.32
C PRO A 152 4.74 28.36 23.94
N LYS A 153 4.77 29.69 23.87
CA LYS A 153 5.18 30.43 22.67
C LYS A 153 6.59 30.96 22.86
N GLY A 154 7.45 30.75 21.87
CA GLY A 154 8.78 31.36 21.80
C GLY A 154 8.73 32.85 21.41
N CYS A 155 7.62 33.32 20.84
CA CYS A 155 7.41 34.71 20.44
C CYS A 155 6.01 35.19 20.87
N ALA A 156 5.89 36.43 21.37
CA ALA A 156 4.63 37.00 21.84
C ALA A 156 3.56 37.09 20.73
N ASP A 157 3.98 37.35 19.49
CA ASP A 157 3.10 37.51 18.32
C ASP A 157 2.67 36.18 17.70
N ALA A 158 3.14 35.05 18.22
CA ALA A 158 2.75 33.74 17.69
C ALA A 158 1.29 33.41 18.06
N ASN A 159 0.62 32.69 17.17
CA ASN A 159 -0.74 32.18 17.39
C ASN A 159 -0.79 31.18 18.56
N ASP A 160 -1.95 31.06 19.21
CA ASP A 160 -2.14 30.04 20.25
C ASP A 160 -2.17 28.64 19.62
N ILE A 161 -1.47 27.70 20.26
CA ILE A 161 -1.43 26.31 19.83
C ILE A 161 -1.74 25.36 20.99
N PHE A 162 -2.53 24.35 20.68
CA PHE A 162 -2.87 23.26 21.59
C PHE A 162 -2.36 21.95 21.02
N CYS A 163 -1.90 21.05 21.88
CA CYS A 163 -1.42 19.73 21.51
C CYS A 163 -2.18 18.67 22.32
N ALA A 164 -2.70 17.66 21.62
CA ALA A 164 -3.13 16.41 22.22
C ALA A 164 -2.07 15.34 21.98
N TYR A 165 -1.70 14.64 23.05
CA TYR A 165 -0.70 13.59 23.01
C TYR A 165 -1.35 12.20 22.93
N ARG A 166 -0.80 11.34 22.07
CA ARG A 166 -1.29 9.95 21.94
C ARG A 166 -1.31 9.21 23.27
N HIS A 167 -0.29 9.40 24.11
CA HIS A 167 -0.11 8.64 25.35
C HIS A 167 -1.17 8.96 26.42
N GLU A 168 -1.88 10.08 26.31
CA GLU A 168 -2.99 10.45 27.21
C GLU A 168 -4.30 9.78 26.81
N ILE A 169 -4.41 9.32 25.57
CA ILE A 169 -5.60 8.64 25.04
C ILE A 169 -5.41 7.13 24.99
N PHE A 170 -4.21 6.70 24.58
CA PHE A 170 -3.78 5.31 24.61
C PHE A 170 -2.56 5.22 25.51
N PRO A 171 -2.64 4.57 26.68
CA PRO A 171 -1.50 4.51 27.58
C PRO A 171 -0.30 3.82 26.93
N VAL A 172 0.91 4.19 27.38
CA VAL A 172 2.13 3.49 26.98
C VAL A 172 2.13 2.11 27.63
N LEU A 173 2.32 1.09 26.80
CA LEU A 173 2.38 -0.29 27.27
C LEU A 173 3.82 -0.69 27.53
N TYR A 174 4.02 -1.48 28.59
CA TYR A 174 5.32 -2.02 28.95
C TYR A 174 5.37 -3.49 28.55
N CYS A 175 6.44 -3.91 27.90
CA CYS A 175 6.63 -5.31 27.51
C CYS A 175 7.73 -5.90 28.38
N ARG A 176 7.54 -7.13 28.86
CA ARG A 176 8.54 -7.88 29.64
C ARG A 176 8.43 -9.39 29.37
N PRO A 177 9.44 -10.19 29.73
CA PRO A 177 9.31 -11.65 29.73
C PRO A 177 8.11 -12.11 30.56
N ALA A 178 7.41 -13.13 30.07
CA ALA A 178 6.25 -13.72 30.74
C ALA A 178 6.69 -14.57 31.94
N MET A 179 5.89 -14.53 33.01
CA MET A 179 6.01 -15.35 34.21
C MET A 179 4.76 -16.21 34.39
N VAL A 180 4.84 -17.27 35.19
CA VAL A 180 3.74 -18.25 35.32
C VAL A 180 2.49 -17.58 35.91
N GLU A 181 2.67 -16.61 36.82
CA GLU A 181 1.61 -15.82 37.45
C GLU A 181 0.78 -15.02 36.43
N ASP A 182 1.36 -14.65 35.29
CA ASP A 182 0.64 -13.90 34.25
C ASP A 182 -0.47 -14.75 33.58
N THR A 183 -0.45 -16.07 33.76
CA THR A 183 -1.43 -16.99 33.17
C THR A 183 -2.87 -16.69 33.59
N ASP A 184 -3.05 -16.24 34.84
CA ASP A 184 -4.37 -15.91 35.40
C ASP A 184 -5.01 -14.72 34.68
N ASP A 185 -4.20 -13.74 34.26
CA ASP A 185 -4.65 -12.56 33.51
C ASP A 185 -4.87 -12.88 32.01
N ILE A 186 -4.02 -13.72 31.42
CA ILE A 186 -4.02 -14.01 29.97
C ILE A 186 -5.10 -15.01 29.57
N THR A 187 -5.38 -16.03 30.40
CA THR A 187 -6.32 -17.11 30.08
C THR A 187 -7.75 -16.61 29.81
N PRO A 188 -8.31 -15.66 30.60
CA PRO A 188 -9.60 -15.04 30.29
C PRO A 188 -9.60 -14.35 28.93
N ILE A 189 -8.55 -13.58 28.62
CA ILE A 189 -8.43 -12.85 27.33
C ILE A 189 -8.41 -13.85 26.16
N LEU A 190 -7.68 -14.96 26.31
CA LEU A 190 -7.63 -16.00 25.29
C LEU A 190 -8.99 -16.67 25.07
N ASN A 191 -9.70 -16.97 26.16
CA ASN A 191 -11.01 -17.63 26.11
C ASN A 191 -12.09 -16.75 25.47
N ASP A 192 -12.01 -15.43 25.67
CA ASP A 192 -12.87 -14.46 25.00
C ASP A 192 -12.61 -14.42 23.48
N LEU A 193 -11.36 -14.63 23.05
CA LEU A 193 -10.98 -14.62 21.63
C LEU A 193 -11.24 -15.96 20.93
N SER A 194 -10.91 -17.08 21.58
CA SER A 194 -11.15 -18.42 21.04
C SER A 194 -11.15 -19.48 22.13
N THR A 195 -12.18 -20.31 22.16
CA THR A 195 -12.22 -21.50 23.03
C THR A 195 -11.48 -22.70 22.41
N HIS A 196 -11.09 -22.62 21.13
CA HIS A 196 -10.50 -23.74 20.40
C HIS A 196 -9.15 -24.19 20.98
N LEU A 197 -8.28 -23.25 21.34
CA LEU A 197 -6.97 -23.58 21.92
C LEU A 197 -7.12 -24.27 23.29
N ARG A 198 -8.04 -23.82 24.14
CA ARG A 198 -8.36 -24.46 25.42
C ARG A 198 -8.87 -25.89 25.22
N THR A 199 -9.75 -26.10 24.24
CA THR A 199 -10.28 -27.44 23.93
C THR A 199 -9.19 -28.40 23.40
N THR A 200 -8.21 -27.88 22.65
CA THR A 200 -7.16 -28.69 22.02
C THR A 200 -5.99 -29.00 22.95
N TYR A 201 -5.56 -28.03 23.76
CA TYR A 201 -4.34 -28.12 24.58
C TYR A 201 -4.60 -28.08 26.09
N GLY A 202 -5.85 -27.95 26.52
CA GLY A 202 -6.23 -27.93 27.94
C GLY A 202 -6.12 -26.55 28.59
N ASP A 203 -6.47 -26.50 29.88
CA ASP A 203 -6.58 -25.26 30.65
C ASP A 203 -5.22 -24.66 31.05
N TYR A 204 -4.14 -25.44 31.03
CA TYR A 204 -2.80 -25.03 31.46
C TYR A 204 -1.83 -24.70 30.30
N TYR A 205 -2.34 -24.65 29.07
CA TYR A 205 -1.50 -24.46 27.86
C TYR A 205 -0.57 -23.22 27.92
N ILE A 206 -1.05 -22.10 28.45
CA ILE A 206 -0.23 -20.88 28.58
C ILE A 206 0.88 -21.06 29.63
N ALA A 207 0.58 -21.67 30.77
CA ALA A 207 1.58 -21.96 31.79
C ALA A 207 2.67 -22.90 31.25
N GLU A 208 2.28 -23.97 30.55
CA GLU A 208 3.23 -24.91 29.92
C GLU A 208 4.14 -24.22 28.89
N LEU A 209 3.61 -23.29 28.09
CA LEU A 209 4.41 -22.49 27.15
C LEU A 209 5.42 -21.59 27.87
N VAL A 210 5.00 -20.95 28.95
CA VAL A 210 5.85 -20.05 29.76
C VAL A 210 6.93 -20.84 30.49
N GLU A 211 6.62 -22.05 30.99
CA GLU A 211 7.58 -22.97 31.60
C GLU A 211 8.58 -23.54 30.59
N ALA A 212 8.14 -23.78 29.35
CA ALA A 212 8.98 -24.32 28.26
C ALA A 212 9.93 -23.29 27.62
N GLN A 213 10.04 -22.08 28.18
CA GLN A 213 10.92 -21.04 27.65
C GLN A 213 12.38 -21.51 27.60
N SER A 214 13.03 -21.23 26.48
CA SER A 214 14.42 -21.59 26.17
C SER A 214 15.02 -20.57 25.21
N ASP A 215 16.23 -20.78 24.70
CA ASP A 215 16.77 -19.91 23.64
C ASP A 215 16.03 -20.04 22.31
N ASN A 216 15.28 -21.13 22.14
CA ASN A 216 14.45 -21.40 20.97
C ASN A 216 13.00 -20.94 21.12
N LEU A 217 12.49 -20.76 22.34
CA LEU A 217 11.10 -20.36 22.63
C LEU A 217 11.10 -19.26 23.70
N LYS A 218 10.59 -18.08 23.38
CA LYS A 218 10.49 -16.97 24.33
C LYS A 218 9.05 -16.49 24.41
N CYS A 219 8.58 -16.22 25.63
CA CYS A 219 7.24 -15.71 25.90
C CYS A 219 7.31 -14.31 26.52
N PHE A 220 6.40 -13.45 26.12
CA PHE A 220 6.35 -12.05 26.55
C PHE A 220 4.94 -11.68 26.96
N VAL A 221 4.84 -10.83 27.97
CA VAL A 221 3.59 -10.16 28.31
C VAL A 221 3.71 -8.67 28.07
N VAL A 222 2.58 -8.10 27.70
CA VAL A 222 2.39 -6.66 27.69
C VAL A 222 1.57 -6.29 28.91
N GLU A 223 2.12 -5.42 29.73
CA GLU A 223 1.58 -5.02 31.01
C GLU A 223 1.06 -3.58 30.95
N TYR A 224 -0.10 -3.37 31.56
CA TYR A 224 -0.62 -2.06 31.91
C TYR A 224 -1.18 -2.12 33.33
N ASP A 225 -0.80 -1.15 34.16
CA ASP A 225 -1.22 -1.08 35.57
C ASP A 225 -1.02 -2.41 36.34
N ARG A 226 0.17 -3.02 36.18
CA ARG A 226 0.55 -4.29 36.82
C ARG A 226 -0.28 -5.51 36.45
N ARG A 227 -1.03 -5.45 35.35
CA ARG A 227 -1.80 -6.58 34.81
C ARG A 227 -1.38 -6.90 33.39
N ALA A 228 -1.34 -8.18 33.07
CA ALA A 228 -1.04 -8.62 31.72
C ALA A 228 -2.26 -8.38 30.81
N VAL A 229 -2.10 -7.51 29.82
CA VAL A 229 -3.15 -7.14 28.84
C VAL A 229 -2.88 -7.71 27.44
N GLY A 230 -1.75 -8.38 27.26
CA GLY A 230 -1.40 -9.11 26.04
C GLY A 230 -0.27 -10.10 26.25
N PHE A 231 -0.17 -11.07 25.36
CA PHE A 231 0.79 -12.17 25.40
C PHE A 231 1.31 -12.50 24.00
N VAL A 232 2.62 -12.77 23.90
CA VAL A 232 3.27 -13.19 22.66
C VAL A 232 4.17 -14.38 22.93
N SER A 233 4.01 -15.45 22.15
CA SER A 233 4.96 -16.57 22.12
C SER A 233 5.69 -16.59 20.78
N ALA A 234 7.02 -16.64 20.83
CA ALA A 234 7.87 -16.59 19.65
C ALA A 234 8.93 -17.71 19.67
N THR A 235 9.12 -18.38 18.53
CA THR A 235 10.03 -19.52 18.38
C THR A 235 11.02 -19.39 17.22
N ARG A 236 12.20 -19.97 17.37
CA ARG A 236 13.17 -20.18 16.28
C ARG A 236 12.82 -21.39 15.40
N ASN A 237 11.91 -22.26 15.84
CA ASN A 237 11.58 -23.48 15.13
C ASN A 237 10.70 -23.20 13.90
N LEU A 238 11.35 -23.00 12.75
CA LEU A 238 10.73 -22.71 11.47
C LEU A 238 11.14 -23.76 10.43
N ASN A 239 10.16 -24.33 9.72
CA ASN A 239 10.43 -25.15 8.55
C ASN A 239 10.55 -24.27 7.30
N LEU A 240 11.73 -23.67 7.11
CA LEU A 240 11.99 -22.77 5.97
C LEU A 240 11.81 -23.45 4.62
N ILE A 241 12.08 -24.75 4.51
CA ILE A 241 11.91 -25.52 3.28
C ILE A 241 10.43 -25.52 2.86
N LYS A 242 9.53 -25.91 3.77
CA LYS A 242 8.08 -25.89 3.50
C LYS A 242 7.55 -24.48 3.23
N LEU A 243 8.05 -23.47 3.93
CA LEU A 243 7.64 -22.09 3.69
C LEU A 243 8.02 -21.62 2.28
N ASN A 244 9.26 -21.88 1.85
CA ASN A 244 9.70 -21.52 0.49
C ASN A 244 9.04 -22.39 -0.59
N GLU A 245 8.59 -23.61 -0.26
CA GLU A 245 7.81 -24.45 -1.17
C GLU A 245 6.41 -23.86 -1.43
N TYR A 246 5.76 -23.29 -0.41
CA TYR A 246 4.37 -22.82 -0.50
C TYR A 246 4.22 -21.34 -0.79
N TYR A 247 5.16 -20.49 -0.38
CA TYR A 247 5.06 -19.04 -0.49
C TYR A 247 6.19 -18.43 -1.32
N ASP A 248 5.89 -17.31 -1.96
CA ASP A 248 6.88 -16.48 -2.66
C ASP A 248 7.63 -15.65 -1.62
N LEU A 249 8.82 -16.12 -1.26
CA LEU A 249 9.74 -15.50 -0.32
C LEU A 249 11.01 -14.97 -1.00
N ASP A 250 11.05 -14.96 -2.33
CA ASP A 250 12.26 -14.60 -3.10
C ASP A 250 12.69 -13.16 -2.80
N VAL A 251 11.71 -12.27 -2.58
CA VAL A 251 11.93 -10.85 -2.20
C VAL A 251 12.56 -10.68 -0.81
N PHE A 252 12.48 -11.70 0.03
CA PHE A 252 13.09 -11.77 1.36
C PHE A 252 14.29 -12.72 1.40
N ASP A 253 14.86 -13.01 0.22
CA ASP A 253 15.96 -13.95 0.03
C ASP A 253 15.68 -15.33 0.66
N GLY A 254 14.41 -15.76 0.70
CA GLY A 254 13.99 -17.04 1.28
C GLY A 254 14.06 -17.12 2.81
N LEU A 255 14.19 -15.97 3.50
CA LEU A 255 14.34 -15.84 4.96
C LEU A 255 15.63 -16.46 5.52
N VAL A 256 16.69 -16.50 4.70
CA VAL A 256 18.01 -16.99 5.09
C VAL A 256 19.04 -15.85 5.12
N LYS A 257 20.11 -16.04 5.90
CA LYS A 257 21.20 -15.06 5.98
C LYS A 257 22.01 -15.07 4.67
N ASN A 258 22.32 -13.89 4.16
CA ASN A 258 23.20 -13.72 3.00
C ASN A 258 24.60 -13.30 3.48
N ASP A 259 25.57 -14.22 3.41
CA ASP A 259 26.96 -14.00 3.88
C ASP A 259 27.69 -12.85 3.15
N LYS A 260 27.21 -12.43 1.97
CA LYS A 260 27.78 -11.28 1.24
C LYS A 260 27.53 -9.94 1.92
N LEU A 261 26.41 -9.76 2.63
CA LEU A 261 26.06 -8.51 3.33
C LEU A 261 26.77 -8.35 4.69
N ILE A 262 27.34 -9.43 5.23
CA ILE A 262 28.00 -9.42 6.54
C ILE A 262 29.38 -8.75 6.43
N LYS A 263 30.08 -8.87 5.29
CA LYS A 263 31.42 -8.28 5.10
C LYS A 263 31.40 -6.74 5.12
N ASP A 264 30.34 -6.12 4.59
CA ASP A 264 30.16 -4.66 4.66
C ASP A 264 29.77 -4.17 6.05
N ARG A 265 29.05 -4.98 6.84
CA ARG A 265 28.69 -4.65 8.23
C ARG A 265 29.87 -4.77 9.19
N SER A 266 30.79 -5.71 8.96
CA SER A 266 32.02 -5.83 9.78
C SER A 266 33.03 -4.70 9.59
N GLN A 267 32.86 -3.83 8.59
CA GLN A 267 33.67 -2.61 8.43
C GLN A 267 32.97 -1.34 8.95
N GLN A 268 31.70 -1.43 9.37
CA GLN A 268 30.93 -0.34 9.95
C GLN A 268 30.24 -0.80 11.23
N GLY A 269 31.04 -0.99 12.28
CA GLY A 269 30.55 -1.30 13.61
C GLY A 269 31.67 -1.28 14.63
N ASP A 270 32.07 -0.10 15.07
CA ASP A 270 32.28 0.24 16.49
C ASP A 270 32.94 1.62 16.63
N LYS A 271 32.17 2.59 17.13
CA LYS A 271 32.61 3.67 18.03
C LYS A 271 31.40 4.54 18.42
N PHE A 272 30.81 4.20 19.56
CA PHE A 272 30.17 5.19 20.43
C PHE A 272 31.12 5.47 21.61
N ALA A 273 31.16 6.76 21.99
CA ALA A 273 31.73 7.41 23.17
C ALA A 273 33.12 8.10 23.07
N ALA A 274 33.09 9.37 23.49
CA ALA A 274 34.11 10.21 24.17
C ALA A 274 35.16 11.00 23.36
N THR A 275 34.97 12.33 23.34
CA THR A 275 35.91 13.46 23.56
C THR A 275 37.37 13.42 23.06
N GLY A 276 37.79 14.53 22.42
CA GLY A 276 39.13 15.14 22.62
C GLY A 276 40.03 15.33 21.39
N ALA A 277 40.06 16.57 20.89
CA ALA A 277 41.18 17.42 20.41
C ALA A 277 42.36 16.89 19.54
N GLN A 278 42.81 17.80 18.64
CA GLN A 278 44.12 17.97 17.96
C GLN A 278 44.42 17.01 16.79
N ASN A 279 45.17 17.35 15.75
CA ASN A 279 45.58 18.56 15.00
C ASN A 279 46.38 17.99 13.79
N GLU A 280 46.45 18.74 12.69
CA GLU A 280 47.56 18.81 11.69
C GLU A 280 48.00 17.51 10.96
N ALA A 281 47.77 17.37 9.65
CA ALA A 281 48.51 17.96 8.52
C ALA A 281 49.87 17.29 8.23
N GLU A 282 50.01 16.70 7.05
CA GLU A 282 51.17 16.70 6.12
C GLU A 282 50.87 15.68 4.99
N VAL A 283 50.69 16.04 3.71
CA VAL A 283 51.61 16.64 2.71
C VAL A 283 52.36 15.57 1.90
N THR A 284 52.43 15.82 0.59
CA THR A 284 53.22 15.22 -0.49
C THR A 284 52.60 14.02 -1.24
N ASP A 285 52.66 13.90 -2.56
CA ASP A 285 52.88 14.84 -3.68
C ASP A 285 52.88 13.98 -4.97
N ASN A 286 52.55 14.62 -6.11
CA ASN A 286 53.19 14.40 -7.43
C ASN A 286 52.90 13.06 -8.16
N ILE A 287 52.57 13.00 -9.46
CA ILE A 287 52.89 13.78 -10.68
C ILE A 287 51.85 13.33 -11.75
N MET A 288 51.13 14.24 -12.46
CA MET A 288 51.44 14.81 -13.81
C MET A 288 51.77 13.73 -14.87
N ASP A 289 51.25 13.66 -16.09
CA ASP A 289 50.79 14.60 -17.12
C ASP A 289 49.80 13.80 -18.03
N GLY A 290 48.94 14.34 -18.89
CA GLY A 290 48.81 15.66 -19.49
C GLY A 290 48.15 15.48 -20.86
N ASN A 291 47.22 16.39 -21.17
CA ASN A 291 46.86 16.94 -22.50
C ASN A 291 46.40 16.00 -23.64
N GLU A 292 45.57 16.37 -24.60
CA GLU A 292 44.74 17.55 -24.88
C GLU A 292 43.73 17.17 -25.97
N THR A 293 42.63 17.92 -25.95
CA THR A 293 41.57 18.16 -26.94
C THR A 293 41.95 18.18 -28.42
N THR A 294 41.02 17.72 -29.29
CA THR A 294 40.46 18.42 -30.49
C THR A 294 39.50 17.48 -31.25
N SER A 295 38.18 17.79 -31.33
CA SER A 295 37.45 18.35 -32.51
C SER A 295 37.54 17.47 -33.78
N THR A 296 36.49 17.04 -34.51
CA THR A 296 35.50 17.82 -35.28
C THR A 296 34.60 16.90 -36.15
N TYR A 297 33.36 17.33 -36.41
CA TYR A 297 32.48 17.17 -37.60
C TYR A 297 31.99 15.82 -38.21
N ALA A 298 30.64 15.75 -38.28
CA ALA A 298 29.77 15.51 -39.45
C ALA A 298 29.44 14.08 -39.97
N GLY A 299 28.12 13.85 -40.19
CA GLY A 299 27.65 13.32 -41.48
C GLY A 299 26.75 12.08 -41.49
N ASN A 300 25.43 12.35 -41.58
CA ASN A 300 24.41 11.68 -42.41
C ASN A 300 23.82 10.28 -42.12
N LYS A 301 22.49 10.29 -42.30
CA LYS A 301 21.47 9.25 -42.38
C LYS A 301 21.79 8.15 -43.40
N GLU A 302 21.23 6.95 -43.20
CA GLU A 302 20.51 6.24 -44.27
C GLU A 302 19.55 5.16 -43.74
N HIS A 303 18.36 5.15 -44.35
CA HIS A 303 17.28 4.15 -44.25
C HIS A 303 17.63 2.92 -45.10
N ILE A 304 17.35 1.69 -44.65
CA ILE A 304 17.06 0.55 -45.53
C ILE A 304 15.91 -0.27 -44.94
N GLY A 305 14.99 -0.68 -45.82
CA GLY A 305 13.66 -1.18 -45.49
C GLY A 305 13.56 -2.68 -45.26
N LEU A 306 12.38 -3.06 -44.77
CA LEU A 306 11.89 -4.43 -44.67
C LEU A 306 11.75 -5.09 -46.05
N VAL A 307 12.06 -6.39 -46.12
CA VAL A 307 11.49 -7.31 -47.12
C VAL A 307 11.02 -8.57 -46.41
N ASP A 308 9.77 -8.93 -46.70
CA ASP A 308 9.01 -10.11 -46.25
C ASP A 308 9.68 -11.45 -46.63
N LEU A 309 9.53 -12.46 -45.77
CA LEU A 309 9.52 -13.88 -46.15
C LEU A 309 8.57 -14.67 -45.24
N ASN A 310 7.67 -15.42 -45.90
CA ASN A 310 6.52 -16.14 -45.36
C ASN A 310 6.86 -17.41 -44.56
N HIS A 311 5.98 -17.68 -43.58
CA HIS A 311 5.57 -18.95 -42.95
C HIS A 311 6.45 -20.23 -43.09
N SER A 312 6.87 -20.77 -41.94
CA SER A 312 6.29 -22.00 -41.33
C SER A 312 7.08 -22.49 -40.12
N ASN A 313 6.35 -23.03 -39.13
CA ASN A 313 6.77 -23.78 -37.93
C ASN A 313 8.26 -24.09 -37.75
N TYR A 314 8.93 -23.37 -36.85
CA TYR A 314 9.97 -23.92 -35.98
C TYR A 314 10.02 -23.09 -34.68
N LEU A 315 9.50 -23.67 -33.58
CA LEU A 315 9.85 -23.29 -32.22
C LEU A 315 11.36 -23.48 -32.08
N SER A 316 12.12 -22.40 -32.27
CA SER A 316 13.57 -22.37 -32.13
C SER A 316 13.95 -21.42 -31.00
N VAL A 317 15.00 -21.85 -30.31
CA VAL A 317 15.74 -21.33 -29.14
C VAL A 317 15.86 -19.80 -28.96
N ASN A 318 15.42 -18.97 -29.91
CA ASN A 318 15.43 -17.50 -29.85
C ASN A 318 14.34 -16.88 -28.95
N GLU A 319 13.28 -17.61 -28.58
CA GLU A 319 12.18 -17.06 -27.74
C GLU A 319 12.59 -16.77 -26.29
N ILE A 320 13.67 -17.37 -25.77
CA ILE A 320 14.11 -17.17 -24.38
C ILE A 320 14.82 -15.80 -24.21
N THR A 321 15.47 -15.30 -25.26
CA THR A 321 16.14 -14.00 -25.26
C THR A 321 15.18 -12.81 -25.40
N ASP A 322 14.04 -12.97 -26.10
CA ASP A 322 13.03 -11.90 -26.27
C ASP A 322 12.15 -11.69 -25.02
N GLN A 323 11.95 -12.71 -24.19
CA GLN A 323 11.13 -12.62 -22.96
C GLN A 323 11.64 -11.59 -21.94
N VAL A 324 12.92 -11.23 -21.99
CA VAL A 324 13.54 -10.29 -21.05
C VAL A 324 13.25 -8.83 -21.43
N TYR A 325 13.00 -8.53 -22.71
CA TYR A 325 12.90 -7.17 -23.25
C TYR A 325 11.47 -6.64 -23.44
N HIS A 326 10.47 -7.34 -22.91
CA HIS A 326 9.08 -6.89 -22.94
C HIS A 326 8.66 -6.18 -21.65
N HIS A 327 7.61 -5.37 -21.75
CA HIS A 327 6.95 -4.79 -20.58
C HIS A 327 6.45 -5.85 -19.59
N TRP A 328 6.40 -5.51 -18.30
CA TRP A 328 6.24 -6.48 -17.23
C TRP A 328 4.94 -7.29 -17.27
N THR A 329 3.83 -6.74 -17.77
CA THR A 329 2.56 -7.48 -17.89
C THR A 329 2.62 -8.57 -18.95
N LYS A 330 3.31 -8.34 -20.07
CA LYS A 330 3.55 -9.37 -21.11
C LYS A 330 4.47 -10.47 -20.58
N ARG A 331 5.54 -10.11 -19.86
CA ARG A 331 6.42 -11.07 -19.18
C ARG A 331 5.68 -11.93 -18.14
N LEU A 332 4.77 -11.32 -17.38
CA LEU A 332 3.95 -12.03 -16.40
C LEU A 332 3.06 -13.07 -17.08
N LEU A 333 2.51 -12.76 -18.26
CA LEU A 333 1.73 -13.72 -19.04
C LEU A 333 2.61 -14.89 -19.52
N TYR A 334 3.80 -14.62 -20.06
CA TYR A 334 4.75 -15.67 -20.47
C TYR A 334 5.14 -16.61 -19.32
N LYS A 335 5.46 -16.07 -18.14
CA LYS A 335 5.82 -16.89 -16.96
C LYS A 335 4.73 -17.89 -16.56
N ASN A 336 3.45 -17.52 -16.71
CA ASN A 336 2.35 -18.44 -16.41
C ASN A 336 2.28 -19.61 -17.41
N HIS A 337 2.73 -19.41 -18.66
CA HIS A 337 2.72 -20.45 -19.68
C HIS A 337 3.96 -21.36 -19.67
N THR A 338 5.11 -20.90 -19.14
CA THR A 338 6.41 -21.59 -19.27
C THR A 338 6.82 -22.44 -18.07
N VAL A 339 5.93 -22.69 -17.10
CA VAL A 339 6.19 -23.33 -15.78
C VAL A 339 7.35 -24.34 -15.79
N LYS A 340 8.53 -23.85 -15.37
CA LYS A 340 9.60 -24.59 -14.71
C LYS A 340 10.08 -23.73 -13.55
N ASP A 341 9.40 -23.84 -12.40
CA ASP A 341 9.86 -23.23 -11.15
C ASP A 341 11.26 -23.77 -10.84
N THR A 342 12.28 -22.96 -11.14
CA THR A 342 13.68 -23.21 -10.84
C THR A 342 14.25 -22.03 -10.06
N SER A 343 13.57 -21.61 -9.00
CA SER A 343 14.25 -20.95 -7.88
C SER A 343 14.63 -22.01 -6.83
N ASN A 344 15.61 -22.85 -7.17
CA ASN A 344 16.32 -23.67 -6.18
C ASN A 344 17.25 -22.74 -5.38
N ILE A 345 16.69 -21.96 -4.46
CA ILE A 345 17.50 -21.48 -3.34
C ILE A 345 17.95 -22.76 -2.63
N MET A 346 19.23 -23.10 -2.68
CA MET A 346 19.79 -24.16 -1.84
C MET A 346 19.68 -23.71 -0.39
N LEU A 347 18.57 -24.08 0.25
CA LEU A 347 18.24 -23.72 1.63
C LEU A 347 19.02 -24.56 2.63
N ASP A 348 19.36 -25.81 2.28
CA ASP A 348 19.96 -26.79 3.18
C ASP A 348 21.33 -26.38 3.78
N VAL A 349 22.01 -25.39 3.20
CA VAL A 349 23.35 -24.94 3.62
C VAL A 349 23.30 -23.57 4.34
N LYS A 350 22.16 -22.86 4.34
CA LYS A 350 22.10 -21.46 4.81
C LYS A 350 21.48 -21.33 6.20
N LYS A 351 22.03 -20.43 7.01
CA LYS A 351 21.52 -20.13 8.35
C LYS A 351 20.16 -19.40 8.28
N PRO A 352 19.18 -19.76 9.12
CA PRO A 352 17.89 -19.08 9.18
C PRO A 352 18.07 -17.62 9.64
N ASN A 353 17.23 -16.71 9.12
CA ASN A 353 17.22 -15.30 9.49
C ASN A 353 15.86 -14.83 10.04
N ALA A 354 15.02 -15.76 10.46
CA ALA A 354 13.65 -15.49 10.90
C ALA A 354 13.29 -16.25 12.19
N PHE A 355 12.34 -15.71 12.95
CA PHE A 355 11.61 -16.41 14.02
C PHE A 355 10.09 -16.36 13.75
N ALA A 356 9.34 -17.32 14.28
CA ALA A 356 7.89 -17.40 14.17
C ALA A 356 7.21 -16.84 15.42
N ILE A 357 6.20 -15.99 15.25
CA ILE A 357 5.22 -15.68 16.29
C ILE A 357 4.16 -16.79 16.24
N GLN A 358 4.14 -17.63 17.27
CA GLN A 358 3.22 -18.78 17.36
C GLN A 358 1.86 -18.37 17.92
N LEU A 359 1.87 -17.51 18.93
CA LEU A 359 0.67 -17.04 19.60
C LEU A 359 0.78 -15.54 19.82
N PHE A 360 -0.30 -14.84 19.51
CA PHE A 360 -0.46 -13.41 19.76
C PHE A 360 -1.85 -13.18 20.36
N ILE A 361 -1.88 -12.58 21.54
CA ILE A 361 -3.09 -12.26 22.29
C ILE A 361 -2.96 -10.83 22.75
N MET A 362 -4.02 -10.03 22.57
CA MET A 362 -4.07 -8.68 23.10
C MET A 362 -5.52 -8.31 23.38
N LYS A 363 -5.78 -7.68 24.51
CA LYS A 363 -7.12 -7.16 24.80
C LYS A 363 -7.45 -6.03 23.82
N SER A 364 -8.67 -6.04 23.28
CA SER A 364 -9.14 -5.16 22.21
C SER A 364 -8.91 -3.66 22.46
N GLU A 365 -9.04 -3.22 23.72
CA GLU A 365 -8.81 -1.83 24.16
C GLU A 365 -7.38 -1.34 23.90
N TYR A 366 -6.41 -2.25 23.88
CA TYR A 366 -4.97 -1.96 23.78
C TYR A 366 -4.37 -2.32 22.41
N GLU A 367 -5.15 -2.92 21.51
CA GLU A 367 -4.66 -3.37 20.20
C GLU A 367 -3.98 -2.24 19.42
N SER A 368 -4.40 -0.98 19.55
CA SER A 368 -3.80 0.16 18.84
C SER A 368 -2.33 0.45 19.22
N ARG A 369 -1.81 -0.22 20.25
CA ARG A 369 -0.45 -0.09 20.79
C ARG A 369 0.41 -1.34 20.59
N TYR A 370 -0.02 -2.31 19.76
CA TYR A 370 0.77 -3.53 19.49
C TYR A 370 2.22 -3.24 19.06
N MET A 371 2.46 -2.12 18.37
CA MET A 371 3.82 -1.76 17.89
C MET A 371 4.85 -1.59 19.01
N ASP A 372 4.42 -1.28 20.24
CA ASP A 372 5.32 -1.09 21.37
C ASP A 372 5.99 -2.40 21.83
N MET A 373 5.38 -3.55 21.53
CA MET A 373 5.91 -4.85 21.96
C MET A 373 7.02 -5.37 21.03
N LEU A 374 6.93 -5.07 19.72
CA LEU A 374 7.78 -5.67 18.69
C LEU A 374 9.28 -5.37 18.91
N PRO A 375 9.70 -4.14 19.30
CA PRO A 375 11.09 -3.87 19.61
C PRO A 375 11.69 -4.79 20.68
N LEU A 376 10.91 -5.16 21.70
CA LEU A 376 11.37 -6.10 22.73
C LEU A 376 11.46 -7.53 22.21
N VAL A 377 10.48 -7.98 21.41
CA VAL A 377 10.53 -9.31 20.81
C VAL A 377 11.79 -9.47 19.96
N PHE A 378 12.10 -8.49 19.09
CA PHE A 378 13.34 -8.49 18.31
C PHE A 378 14.61 -8.29 19.15
N SER A 379 14.53 -7.70 20.35
CA SER A 379 15.70 -7.57 21.23
C SER A 379 16.12 -8.91 21.85
N GLN A 380 15.22 -9.89 21.95
CA GLN A 380 15.58 -11.24 22.38
C GLN A 380 16.12 -12.12 21.26
N PHE A 381 15.82 -11.79 20.00
CA PHE A 381 16.31 -12.48 18.81
C PHE A 381 17.27 -11.56 18.03
N THR A 382 18.35 -11.11 18.69
CA THR A 382 19.24 -10.08 18.14
C THR A 382 19.90 -10.47 16.82
N ASP A 383 20.11 -11.76 16.61
CA ASP A 383 20.74 -12.34 15.43
C ASP A 383 19.77 -12.54 14.24
N LEU A 384 18.47 -12.33 14.43
CA LEU A 384 17.44 -12.54 13.40
C LEU A 384 16.84 -11.20 12.95
N GLU A 385 16.56 -11.09 11.66
CA GLU A 385 16.06 -9.85 11.07
C GLU A 385 14.56 -9.91 10.73
N TYR A 386 13.97 -11.10 10.65
CA TYR A 386 12.58 -11.29 10.26
C TYR A 386 11.73 -11.93 11.37
N ALA A 387 10.51 -11.43 11.52
CA ALA A 387 9.44 -12.07 12.27
C ALA A 387 8.39 -12.59 11.29
N VAL A 388 7.92 -13.82 11.50
CA VAL A 388 6.96 -14.50 10.63
C VAL A 388 5.73 -14.88 11.45
N ILE A 389 4.54 -14.71 10.89
CA ILE A 389 3.30 -15.18 11.51
C ILE A 389 2.43 -15.87 10.46
N SER A 390 1.97 -17.08 10.77
CA SER A 390 1.03 -17.84 9.95
C SER A 390 -0.36 -17.75 10.55
N VAL A 391 -1.35 -17.33 9.77
CA VAL A 391 -2.72 -17.07 10.25
C VAL A 391 -3.72 -17.87 9.43
N PRO A 392 -4.67 -18.61 10.04
CA PRO A 392 -5.70 -19.32 9.28
C PRO A 392 -6.54 -18.36 8.43
N ARG A 393 -6.96 -18.79 7.24
CA ARG A 393 -7.74 -17.95 6.31
C ARG A 393 -9.07 -17.43 6.86
N SER A 394 -9.66 -18.14 7.82
CA SER A 394 -10.93 -17.80 8.48
C SER A 394 -10.79 -16.71 9.54
N VAL A 395 -9.58 -16.46 10.05
CA VAL A 395 -9.35 -15.47 11.10
C VAL A 395 -9.38 -14.07 10.50
N LYS A 396 -10.15 -13.17 11.13
CA LYS A 396 -10.21 -11.76 10.72
C LYS A 396 -8.84 -11.10 10.89
N CYS A 397 -8.44 -10.30 9.90
CA CYS A 397 -7.19 -9.55 9.96
C CYS A 397 -7.22 -8.53 11.11
N PHE A 398 -6.38 -8.73 12.13
CA PHE A 398 -6.25 -7.87 13.30
C PHE A 398 -5.18 -6.79 13.08
N PRO A 399 -5.17 -5.69 13.86
CA PRO A 399 -4.36 -4.50 13.58
C PRO A 399 -2.86 -4.76 13.38
N MET A 400 -2.27 -5.72 14.09
CA MET A 400 -0.84 -6.05 13.96
C MET A 400 -0.48 -6.51 12.54
N LEU A 401 -1.31 -7.36 11.92
CA LEU A 401 -1.06 -7.89 10.58
C LEU A 401 -1.00 -6.80 9.51
N LYS A 402 -1.63 -5.65 9.73
CA LYS A 402 -1.58 -4.50 8.80
C LYS A 402 -0.15 -3.92 8.67
N SER A 403 0.71 -4.15 9.67
CA SER A 403 2.14 -3.80 9.61
C SER A 403 3.03 -4.89 9.01
N PHE A 404 2.49 -6.07 8.70
CA PHE A 404 3.26 -7.16 8.09
C PHE A 404 3.00 -7.21 6.59
N VAL A 405 3.98 -7.70 5.84
CA VAL A 405 3.86 -7.95 4.41
C VAL A 405 3.23 -9.34 4.22
N HIS A 406 2.06 -9.38 3.57
CA HIS A 406 1.44 -10.64 3.14
C HIS A 406 2.27 -11.28 2.02
N CYS A 407 2.62 -12.55 2.19
CA CYS A 407 3.38 -13.32 1.21
C CYS A 407 2.44 -14.08 0.28
N ARG A 408 2.65 -13.96 -1.02
CA ARG A 408 1.82 -14.65 -2.02
C ARG A 408 2.06 -16.15 -1.97
N ILE A 409 1.00 -16.91 -2.20
CA ILE A 409 1.08 -18.36 -2.36
C ILE A 409 1.66 -18.67 -3.75
N ARG A 410 2.62 -19.60 -3.84
CA ARG A 410 3.18 -20.05 -5.11
C ARG A 410 2.12 -20.75 -5.96
N LEU A 411 2.29 -20.71 -7.28
CA LEU A 411 1.37 -21.33 -8.22
C LEU A 411 1.21 -22.83 -7.90
N ASN A 412 -0.04 -23.32 -8.01
CA ASN A 412 -0.40 -24.70 -7.74
C ASN A 412 -0.12 -25.21 -6.31
N LYS A 413 0.08 -24.31 -5.34
CA LYS A 413 0.17 -24.68 -3.92
C LYS A 413 -1.11 -24.32 -3.17
N ASP A 414 -1.38 -25.07 -2.11
CA ASP A 414 -2.59 -24.91 -1.30
C ASP A 414 -2.30 -25.02 0.21
N PRO A 415 -1.61 -24.02 0.80
CA PRO A 415 -1.44 -23.98 2.23
C PRO A 415 -2.76 -23.65 2.95
N GLU A 416 -2.93 -24.17 4.16
CA GLU A 416 -4.12 -23.91 5.00
C GLU A 416 -4.11 -22.50 5.64
N HIS A 417 -2.92 -21.91 5.75
CA HIS A 417 -2.66 -20.64 6.42
C HIS A 417 -2.16 -19.58 5.44
N GLU A 418 -2.37 -18.31 5.77
CA GLU A 418 -1.70 -17.18 5.14
C GLU A 418 -0.40 -16.86 5.88
N LEU A 419 0.61 -16.40 5.14
CA LEU A 419 1.91 -16.06 5.70
C LEU A 419 2.15 -14.55 5.67
N TYR A 420 2.61 -14.02 6.79
CA TYR A 420 2.94 -12.61 6.95
C TYR A 420 4.35 -12.47 7.50
N VAL A 421 5.11 -11.52 6.93
CA VAL A 421 6.52 -11.29 7.27
C VAL A 421 6.73 -9.83 7.65
N LEU A 422 7.46 -9.60 8.74
CA LEU A 422 7.89 -8.28 9.19
C LEU A 422 9.42 -8.26 9.30
N HIS A 423 10.05 -7.21 8.76
CA HIS A 423 11.48 -7.01 8.93
C HIS A 423 11.78 -6.03 10.07
N ARG A 424 12.86 -6.28 10.83
CA ARG A 424 13.27 -5.47 11.97
C ARG A 424 13.45 -3.99 11.64
N SER A 425 13.95 -3.67 10.44
CA SER A 425 14.15 -2.28 10.02
C SER A 425 12.88 -1.44 9.97
N GLU A 426 11.71 -2.06 9.86
CA GLU A 426 10.44 -1.34 9.85
C GLU A 426 10.10 -0.72 11.22
N LEU A 427 10.75 -1.18 12.30
CA LEU A 427 10.58 -0.64 13.65
C LEU A 427 11.31 0.70 13.86
N HIS A 428 12.25 1.05 12.99
CA HIS A 428 12.87 2.37 13.05
C HIS A 428 11.85 3.47 12.73
N ARG A 429 12.14 4.68 13.21
CA ARG A 429 11.29 5.86 13.01
C ARG A 429 11.93 6.91 12.10
N ASP A 430 13.19 6.68 11.73
CA ASP A 430 13.98 7.60 10.91
C ASP A 430 13.76 7.29 9.42
N PHE A 431 12.75 7.94 8.86
CA PHE A 431 12.41 7.90 7.45
C PHE A 431 12.38 9.31 6.90
N THR A 432 13.07 9.52 5.79
CA THR A 432 13.02 10.79 5.07
C THR A 432 12.77 10.53 3.60
N VAL A 433 11.98 11.40 2.99
CA VAL A 433 11.86 11.49 1.54
C VAL A 433 12.45 12.81 1.14
N ARG A 434 13.09 12.85 -0.03
CA ARG A 434 13.56 14.10 -0.61
C ARG A 434 13.65 13.95 -2.12
N ARG A 435 13.74 15.08 -2.81
CA ARG A 435 14.09 15.08 -4.24
C ARG A 435 15.44 14.41 -4.47
N THR A 436 15.52 13.68 -5.56
CA THR A 436 16.72 12.96 -6.01
C THR A 436 17.82 13.96 -6.37
N ARG A 437 19.06 13.61 -6.00
CA ARG A 437 20.29 14.36 -6.28
C ARG A 437 21.20 13.52 -7.18
N HIS A 438 22.17 14.15 -7.85
CA HIS A 438 23.16 13.44 -8.66
C HIS A 438 23.93 12.37 -7.86
N ALA A 439 24.29 12.67 -6.61
CA ALA A 439 25.00 11.74 -5.73
C ALA A 439 24.19 10.46 -5.38
N ASP A 440 22.89 10.44 -5.62
CA ASP A 440 22.04 9.29 -5.31
C ASP A 440 22.10 8.20 -6.39
N GLU A 441 22.66 8.49 -7.57
CA GLU A 441 22.61 7.60 -8.73
C GLU A 441 23.20 6.21 -8.45
N GLU A 442 24.34 6.14 -7.76
CA GLU A 442 24.98 4.87 -7.40
C GLU A 442 24.11 4.05 -6.43
N GLY A 443 23.54 4.71 -5.40
CA GLY A 443 22.64 4.04 -4.46
C GLY A 443 21.35 3.55 -5.11
N ILE A 444 20.82 4.30 -6.09
CA ILE A 444 19.67 3.86 -6.90
C ILE A 444 20.05 2.63 -7.76
N LYS A 445 21.23 2.63 -8.40
CA LYS A 445 21.71 1.49 -9.19
C LYS A 445 21.85 0.22 -8.36
N LEU A 446 22.36 0.33 -7.13
CA LEU A 446 22.43 -0.79 -6.17
C LEU A 446 21.03 -1.30 -5.78
N LEU A 447 20.09 -0.40 -5.53
CA LEU A 447 18.72 -0.76 -5.16
C LEU A 447 18.02 -1.56 -6.27
N ILE A 448 18.22 -1.19 -7.54
CA ILE A 448 17.56 -1.80 -8.69
C ILE A 448 18.39 -2.91 -9.36
N GLU A 449 19.47 -3.37 -8.70
CA GLU A 449 20.39 -4.36 -9.28
C GLU A 449 19.68 -5.65 -9.70
N LYS A 450 18.80 -6.17 -8.82
CA LYS A 450 17.99 -7.38 -9.02
C LYS A 450 16.75 -7.16 -9.91
N MET A 451 16.49 -5.93 -10.36
CA MET A 451 15.36 -5.62 -11.24
C MET A 451 15.59 -6.18 -12.64
N ASN A 452 14.52 -6.54 -13.35
CA ASN A 452 14.62 -6.97 -14.75
C ASN A 452 15.33 -5.89 -15.60
N ILE A 453 16.16 -6.33 -16.56
CA ILE A 453 17.01 -5.47 -17.39
C ILE A 453 16.22 -4.39 -18.12
N PHE A 454 15.05 -4.72 -18.68
CA PHE A 454 14.19 -3.76 -19.39
C PHE A 454 13.60 -2.71 -18.46
N ASP A 455 13.10 -3.13 -17.30
CA ASP A 455 12.52 -2.18 -16.34
C ASP A 455 13.61 -1.27 -15.74
N ARG A 456 14.79 -1.84 -15.50
CA ARG A 456 15.97 -1.12 -15.01
C ARG A 456 16.44 -0.08 -16.03
N SER A 457 16.48 -0.42 -17.32
CA SER A 457 16.88 0.53 -18.36
C SER A 457 15.86 1.66 -18.51
N LEU A 458 14.56 1.36 -18.43
CA LEU A 458 13.49 2.37 -18.47
C LEU A 458 13.59 3.34 -17.29
N LEU A 459 13.72 2.83 -16.06
CA LEU A 459 13.85 3.65 -14.86
C LEU A 459 15.09 4.55 -14.92
N LEU A 460 16.22 4.01 -15.36
CA LEU A 460 17.46 4.80 -15.50
C LEU A 460 17.35 5.85 -16.61
N ALA A 461 16.65 5.57 -17.71
CA ALA A 461 16.41 6.55 -18.77
C ALA A 461 15.58 7.73 -18.25
N ASP A 462 14.48 7.47 -17.53
CA ASP A 462 13.63 8.52 -16.95
C ASP A 462 14.33 9.26 -15.80
N LEU A 463 15.18 8.58 -15.03
CA LEU A 463 16.06 9.21 -14.04
C LEU A 463 17.05 10.17 -14.72
N GLN A 464 17.66 9.77 -15.83
CA GLN A 464 18.56 10.63 -16.60
C GLN A 464 17.82 11.81 -17.24
N ALA A 465 16.61 11.62 -17.74
CA ALA A 465 15.78 12.71 -18.25
C ALA A 465 15.50 13.75 -17.16
N PHE A 466 15.08 13.29 -15.97
CA PHE A 466 14.92 14.15 -14.80
C PHE A 466 16.20 14.94 -14.47
N ILE A 467 17.35 14.26 -14.44
CA ILE A 467 18.64 14.87 -14.12
C ILE A 467 19.06 15.93 -15.15
N ARG A 468 18.80 15.71 -16.44
CA ARG A 468 19.26 16.61 -17.51
C ARG A 468 18.42 17.89 -17.63
N ASN A 469 17.09 17.77 -17.65
CA ASN A 469 16.20 18.90 -17.94
C ASN A 469 14.91 18.92 -17.09
N GLY A 470 14.71 17.94 -16.20
CA GLY A 470 13.48 17.82 -15.40
C GLY A 470 12.21 17.60 -16.23
N ARG A 471 12.37 17.19 -17.50
CA ARG A 471 11.28 17.06 -18.46
C ARG A 471 11.40 15.77 -19.25
N ASP A 472 10.26 15.30 -19.68
CA ASP A 472 10.15 14.20 -20.61
C ASP A 472 10.49 14.63 -22.06
N GLU A 473 10.61 13.67 -22.97
CA GLU A 473 10.80 13.84 -24.42
C GLU A 473 9.73 14.76 -25.04
N ASP A 474 8.49 14.75 -24.51
CA ASP A 474 7.39 15.60 -24.95
C ASP A 474 7.27 16.93 -24.17
N GLY A 475 8.22 17.21 -23.29
CA GLY A 475 8.30 18.47 -22.55
C GLY A 475 7.50 18.51 -21.24
N THR A 476 6.78 17.43 -20.89
CA THR A 476 6.07 17.33 -19.61
C THR A 476 7.03 17.27 -18.44
N ILE A 477 6.64 17.86 -17.31
CA ILE A 477 7.46 17.89 -16.09
C ILE A 477 7.55 16.48 -15.48
N ILE A 478 8.80 16.06 -15.20
CA ILE A 478 9.11 14.85 -14.44
C ILE A 478 9.70 15.26 -13.09
N SER A 479 9.36 14.52 -12.03
CA SER A 479 9.90 14.69 -10.69
C SER A 479 10.38 13.36 -10.14
N SER A 480 11.60 13.32 -9.59
CA SER A 480 12.19 12.13 -8.95
C SER A 480 12.42 12.35 -7.46
N TYR A 481 12.10 11.34 -6.66
CA TYR A 481 12.25 11.31 -5.21
C TYR A 481 12.98 10.04 -4.77
N VAL A 482 13.83 10.17 -3.76
CA VAL A 482 14.48 9.05 -3.06
C VAL A 482 13.96 8.93 -1.64
N PHE A 483 13.89 7.69 -1.17
CA PHE A 483 13.53 7.35 0.20
C PHE A 483 14.79 6.94 0.94
N VAL A 484 15.04 7.58 2.08
CA VAL A 484 16.22 7.37 2.88
C VAL A 484 15.79 6.89 4.27
N ALA A 485 16.37 5.76 4.68
CA ALA A 485 16.23 5.23 6.03
C ALA A 485 17.60 4.73 6.49
N LEU A 486 17.96 4.98 7.76
CA LEU A 486 19.27 4.60 8.31
C LEU A 486 20.45 5.09 7.44
N ASN A 487 20.35 6.32 6.92
CA ASN A 487 21.32 6.93 5.99
C ASN A 487 21.58 6.16 4.68
N LYS A 488 20.70 5.23 4.30
CA LYS A 488 20.78 4.49 3.04
C LYS A 488 19.57 4.76 2.16
N ILE A 489 19.77 4.74 0.84
CA ILE A 489 18.65 4.80 -0.11
C ILE A 489 17.94 3.45 -0.09
N VAL A 490 16.66 3.48 0.28
CA VAL A 490 15.81 2.30 0.42
C VAL A 490 14.69 2.27 -0.61
N GLY A 491 14.52 3.33 -1.38
CA GLY A 491 13.55 3.39 -2.45
C GLY A 491 13.70 4.62 -3.35
N VAL A 492 13.01 4.57 -4.50
CA VAL A 492 12.98 5.62 -5.51
C VAL A 492 11.59 5.67 -6.14
N ALA A 493 11.13 6.89 -6.45
CA ALA A 493 9.90 7.11 -7.20
C ALA A 493 10.07 8.21 -8.24
N ILE A 494 9.46 8.02 -9.41
CA ILE A 494 9.46 8.98 -10.51
C ILE A 494 8.00 9.24 -10.90
N LEU A 495 7.62 10.51 -10.79
CA LEU A 495 6.32 11.05 -11.15
C LEU A 495 6.43 11.90 -12.41
N ARG A 496 5.35 11.93 -13.18
CA ARG A 496 5.16 12.83 -14.31
C ARG A 496 3.85 13.57 -14.17
N ASP A 497 3.80 14.82 -14.58
CA ASP A 497 2.55 15.58 -14.59
C ASP A 497 1.52 14.94 -15.54
N GLU A 498 0.26 14.84 -15.09
CA GLU A 498 -0.82 14.22 -15.87
C GLU A 498 -1.53 15.30 -16.70
N HIS A 499 -1.32 15.28 -18.01
CA HIS A 499 -1.94 16.23 -18.94
C HIS A 499 -3.30 15.75 -19.47
N ASP A 500 -3.54 14.44 -19.52
CA ASP A 500 -4.74 13.85 -20.12
C ASP A 500 -5.85 13.62 -19.08
N ILE A 501 -5.90 14.46 -18.05
CA ILE A 501 -6.81 14.27 -16.92
C ILE A 501 -8.28 14.36 -17.34
N GLU A 502 -8.64 15.20 -18.32
CA GLU A 502 -10.01 15.21 -18.85
C GLU A 502 -10.36 13.92 -19.60
N TRP A 503 -9.40 13.33 -20.31
CA TRP A 503 -9.58 12.04 -20.95
C TRP A 503 -9.77 10.93 -19.90
N LEU A 504 -8.94 10.91 -18.85
CA LEU A 504 -9.09 9.96 -17.74
C LEU A 504 -10.44 10.10 -17.04
N ARG A 505 -10.89 11.34 -16.79
CA ARG A 505 -12.20 11.62 -16.20
C ARG A 505 -13.36 11.11 -17.08
N ALA A 506 -13.22 11.21 -18.40
CA ALA A 506 -14.23 10.72 -19.32
C ALA A 506 -14.27 9.19 -19.36
N HIS A 507 -13.11 8.52 -19.28
CA HIS A 507 -12.99 7.07 -19.47
C HIS A 507 -13.00 6.24 -18.20
N TYR A 508 -12.81 6.83 -17.02
CA TYR A 508 -12.78 6.13 -15.74
C TYR A 508 -13.57 6.89 -14.69
N ASN A 509 -14.17 6.16 -13.75
CA ASN A 509 -14.92 6.74 -12.64
C ASN A 509 -14.00 7.26 -11.53
N ILE A 510 -13.08 8.18 -11.86
CA ILE A 510 -12.21 8.82 -10.86
C ILE A 510 -13.01 9.62 -9.83
N GLU A 511 -14.21 10.07 -10.20
CA GLU A 511 -15.13 10.84 -9.35
C GLU A 511 -15.74 10.01 -8.21
N ASP A 512 -15.61 8.68 -8.25
CA ASP A 512 -15.99 7.80 -7.13
C ASP A 512 -15.02 7.96 -5.94
N PHE A 513 -13.83 8.53 -6.18
CA PHE A 513 -12.76 8.67 -5.19
C PHE A 513 -12.44 10.11 -4.81
N ILE A 514 -12.64 11.05 -5.74
CA ILE A 514 -12.33 12.48 -5.56
C ILE A 514 -13.45 13.37 -6.07
N TYR A 515 -13.60 14.53 -5.44
CA TYR A 515 -14.44 15.59 -5.97
C TYR A 515 -13.65 16.45 -6.95
N PHE A 516 -13.68 16.05 -8.23
CA PHE A 516 -12.84 16.59 -9.30
C PHE A 516 -12.70 18.13 -9.33
N ALA A 517 -13.79 18.86 -9.10
CA ALA A 517 -13.79 20.33 -9.17
C ALA A 517 -12.92 21.02 -8.09
N HIS A 518 -12.50 20.30 -7.05
CA HIS A 518 -11.59 20.80 -6.02
C HIS A 518 -10.14 20.43 -6.26
N HIS A 519 -9.82 19.74 -7.36
CA HIS A 519 -8.45 19.41 -7.74
C HIS A 519 -8.04 20.22 -8.98
N GLY A 520 -6.93 20.95 -8.86
CA GLY A 520 -6.35 21.69 -9.98
C GLY A 520 -5.69 20.76 -10.98
N ARG A 521 -5.64 21.13 -12.27
CA ARG A 521 -5.00 20.32 -13.32
C ARG A 521 -3.55 19.94 -13.00
N ASN A 522 -2.81 20.85 -12.37
CA ASN A 522 -1.44 20.64 -11.94
C ASN A 522 -1.29 19.80 -10.66
N GLU A 523 -2.38 19.39 -10.02
CA GLU A 523 -2.35 18.57 -8.80
C GLU A 523 -2.47 17.06 -9.09
N HIS A 524 -2.53 16.68 -10.37
CA HIS A 524 -2.58 15.31 -10.85
C HIS A 524 -1.20 14.87 -11.36
N ALA A 525 -0.81 13.64 -11.04
CA ALA A 525 0.44 13.04 -11.51
C ALA A 525 0.26 11.57 -11.88
N SER A 526 0.97 11.15 -12.92
CA SER A 526 1.16 9.75 -13.30
C SER A 526 2.44 9.20 -12.67
N LEU A 527 2.37 8.03 -12.05
CA LEU A 527 3.49 7.32 -11.45
C LEU A 527 4.11 6.38 -12.48
N TYR A 528 5.36 6.61 -12.84
CA TYR A 528 6.09 5.76 -13.80
C TYR A 528 6.86 4.65 -13.09
N HIS A 529 7.57 5.04 -12.03
CA HIS A 529 8.44 4.15 -11.28
C HIS A 529 8.19 4.32 -9.78
N PHE A 530 8.11 3.21 -9.07
CA PHE A 530 8.12 3.17 -7.61
C PHE A 530 8.73 1.85 -7.15
N MET A 531 9.97 1.93 -6.68
CA MET A 531 10.69 0.81 -6.11
C MET A 531 10.96 1.11 -4.64
N LEU A 532 10.57 0.21 -3.76
CA LEU A 532 10.84 0.26 -2.33
C LEU A 532 11.38 -1.10 -1.92
N ALA A 533 12.46 -1.12 -1.16
CA ALA A 533 13.04 -2.36 -0.69
C ALA A 533 12.03 -3.16 0.16
N ALA A 534 12.10 -4.50 0.05
CA ALA A 534 11.12 -5.41 0.65
C ALA A 534 10.98 -5.23 2.17
N ASN A 535 12.07 -4.85 2.83
CA ASN A 535 12.18 -4.59 4.26
C ASN A 535 11.53 -3.29 4.74
N PHE A 536 10.87 -2.51 3.86
CA PHE A 536 10.13 -1.30 4.22
C PHE A 536 8.71 -1.27 3.62
N GLN A 537 8.23 -2.38 3.06
CA GLN A 537 6.96 -2.44 2.32
C GLN A 537 5.74 -2.07 3.17
N SER A 538 5.75 -2.34 4.48
CA SER A 538 4.64 -1.93 5.34
C SER A 538 4.52 -0.41 5.48
N ARG A 539 5.61 0.33 5.22
CA ARG A 539 5.71 1.81 5.33
C ARG A 539 5.39 2.53 4.03
N THR A 540 4.95 1.81 2.99
CA THR A 540 4.64 2.38 1.67
C THR A 540 3.70 3.60 1.72
N GLU A 541 2.68 3.58 2.57
CA GLU A 541 1.71 4.70 2.70
C GLU A 541 2.37 5.99 3.15
N ILE A 542 3.38 5.90 4.03
CA ILE A 542 4.13 7.05 4.53
C ILE A 542 4.91 7.69 3.38
N PHE A 543 5.63 6.88 2.60
CA PHE A 543 6.40 7.37 1.46
C PHE A 543 5.50 8.00 0.39
N LEU A 544 4.35 7.38 0.07
CA LEU A 544 3.41 7.93 -0.90
C LEU A 544 2.79 9.25 -0.45
N ARG A 545 2.37 9.37 0.82
CA ARG A 545 1.85 10.62 1.40
C ARG A 545 2.89 11.73 1.34
N GLU A 546 4.13 11.41 1.70
CA GLU A 546 5.22 12.36 1.69
C GLU A 546 5.59 12.82 0.27
N ILE A 547 5.52 11.93 -0.72
CA ILE A 547 5.67 12.29 -2.14
C ILE A 547 4.55 13.25 -2.59
N LEU A 548 3.29 12.96 -2.25
CA LEU A 548 2.15 13.85 -2.57
C LEU A 548 2.39 15.25 -2.01
N ARG A 549 2.79 15.32 -0.74
CA ARG A 549 3.13 16.57 -0.05
C ARG A 549 4.27 17.33 -0.75
N GLN A 550 5.43 16.70 -0.94
CA GLN A 550 6.60 17.36 -1.53
C GLN A 550 6.39 17.78 -3.00
N SER A 551 5.64 16.98 -3.76
CA SER A 551 5.30 17.25 -5.16
C SER A 551 4.15 18.26 -5.31
N LYS A 552 3.46 18.62 -4.23
CA LYS A 552 2.22 19.42 -4.24
C LYS A 552 1.14 18.80 -5.15
N LYS A 553 1.13 17.47 -5.22
CA LYS A 553 0.12 16.68 -5.93
C LYS A 553 -0.88 16.15 -4.93
N THR A 554 -2.10 15.92 -5.39
CA THR A 554 -3.18 15.38 -4.57
C THR A 554 -3.69 14.03 -5.06
N CYS A 555 -3.47 13.73 -6.35
CA CYS A 555 -3.87 12.48 -6.99
C CYS A 555 -2.68 11.86 -7.73
N ILE A 556 -2.43 10.59 -7.45
CA ILE A 556 -1.47 9.77 -8.20
C ILE A 556 -2.25 8.73 -9.00
N TYR A 557 -1.91 8.58 -10.27
CA TYR A 557 -2.43 7.57 -11.18
C TYR A 557 -1.34 6.59 -11.60
N TYR A 558 -1.71 5.34 -11.85
CA TYR A 558 -0.83 4.33 -12.40
C TYR A 558 -1.58 3.53 -13.46
N ARG A 559 -0.96 3.37 -14.64
CA ARG A 559 -1.57 2.68 -15.78
C ARG A 559 -0.94 1.30 -15.92
N VAL A 560 -1.78 0.26 -15.92
CA VAL A 560 -1.37 -1.12 -16.18
C VAL A 560 -1.77 -1.47 -17.60
N LEU A 561 -0.76 -1.75 -18.43
CA LEU A 561 -0.97 -2.05 -19.84
C LEU A 561 -1.39 -3.50 -20.04
N PRO A 562 -2.29 -3.79 -20.98
CA PRO A 562 -2.62 -5.16 -21.33
C PRO A 562 -1.40 -5.88 -21.94
N PRO A 563 -1.30 -7.22 -21.82
CA PRO A 563 -0.16 -7.99 -22.32
C PRO A 563 0.11 -7.87 -23.83
N TYR A 564 -0.92 -7.57 -24.64
CA TYR A 564 -0.80 -7.38 -26.09
C TYR A 564 -0.38 -5.97 -26.49
N ALA A 565 -0.20 -5.05 -25.53
CA ALA A 565 0.21 -3.69 -25.86
C ALA A 565 1.58 -3.68 -26.55
N PRO A 566 1.80 -2.78 -27.52
CA PRO A 566 3.12 -2.65 -28.12
C PRO A 566 4.11 -2.15 -27.07
N ASP A 567 5.35 -2.64 -27.13
CA ASP A 567 6.48 -2.16 -26.35
C ASP A 567 6.88 -0.76 -26.86
N SER A 568 6.05 0.25 -26.60
CA SER A 568 6.29 1.63 -27.00
C SER A 568 6.89 2.43 -25.84
N LYS A 569 7.80 3.36 -26.19
CA LYS A 569 8.40 4.29 -25.22
C LYS A 569 7.38 5.21 -24.54
N PHE A 570 6.15 5.35 -25.03
CA PHE A 570 5.15 6.27 -24.47
C PHE A 570 4.28 5.63 -23.36
N ASN A 571 4.55 4.37 -23.05
CA ASN A 571 3.79 3.50 -22.16
C ASN A 571 4.63 3.15 -20.89
N ARG A 572 5.24 4.18 -20.29
CA ARG A 572 6.36 4.12 -19.33
C ARG A 572 5.97 3.74 -17.90
N CYS A 573 5.61 2.48 -17.66
CA CYS A 573 5.36 2.03 -16.29
C CYS A 573 6.10 0.72 -16.00
N THR A 574 7.05 0.77 -15.06
CA THR A 574 7.62 -0.45 -14.48
C THR A 574 6.63 -1.10 -13.51
N LEU A 575 6.86 -2.36 -13.15
CA LEU A 575 6.13 -2.97 -12.04
C LEU A 575 6.45 -2.20 -10.74
N ILE A 576 5.44 -1.53 -10.19
CA ILE A 576 5.59 -0.76 -8.94
C ILE A 576 5.38 -1.66 -7.73
N THR A 577 6.18 -1.44 -6.69
CA THR A 577 6.05 -2.19 -5.43
C THR A 577 4.87 -1.71 -4.58
N CYS A 578 4.34 -0.50 -4.82
CA CYS A 578 3.24 0.07 -4.07
C CYS A 578 1.84 -0.20 -4.63
N LEU A 579 1.71 -1.04 -5.68
CA LEU A 579 0.43 -1.32 -6.35
C LEU A 579 -0.67 -1.75 -5.38
N SER A 580 -0.29 -2.43 -4.29
CA SER A 580 -1.19 -2.87 -3.23
C SER A 580 -1.92 -1.73 -2.49
N ARG A 581 -1.37 -0.51 -2.52
CA ARG A 581 -1.91 0.68 -1.86
C ARG A 581 -2.73 1.58 -2.79
N LEU A 582 -2.79 1.26 -4.08
CA LEU A 582 -3.63 1.97 -5.04
C LEU A 582 -5.00 1.25 -5.16
N CYS A 583 -6.03 1.99 -5.56
CA CYS A 583 -7.36 1.48 -5.83
C CYS A 583 -7.55 1.32 -7.34
N PRO A 584 -8.04 0.18 -7.84
CA PRO A 584 -8.45 0.06 -9.24
C PRO A 584 -9.66 0.99 -9.49
N VAL A 585 -9.64 1.70 -10.61
CA VAL A 585 -10.71 2.61 -11.01
C VAL A 585 -11.56 1.95 -12.07
N LYS A 586 -12.86 1.87 -11.82
CA LYS A 586 -13.80 1.27 -12.77
C LYS A 586 -13.81 2.07 -14.09
N PRO A 587 -13.70 1.42 -15.25
CA PRO A 587 -13.89 2.08 -16.53
C PRO A 587 -15.33 2.57 -16.71
N ARG A 588 -15.46 3.73 -17.34
CA ARG A 588 -16.74 4.35 -17.69
C ARG A 588 -17.12 3.95 -19.11
N LYS A 589 -18.34 3.44 -19.28
CA LYS A 589 -18.89 3.14 -20.61
C LYS A 589 -19.04 4.43 -21.42
N GLN A 590 -18.37 4.50 -22.56
CA GLN A 590 -18.45 5.66 -23.46
C GLN A 590 -19.74 5.62 -24.28
N ILE A 591 -20.34 6.79 -24.47
CA ILE A 591 -21.44 6.97 -25.43
C ILE A 591 -20.83 6.97 -26.83
N ILE A 592 -21.31 6.11 -27.71
CA ILE A 592 -20.92 6.12 -29.12
C ILE A 592 -21.75 7.18 -29.83
N TYR A 593 -21.10 8.28 -30.22
CA TYR A 593 -21.75 9.35 -30.97
C TYR A 593 -21.79 9.01 -32.47
N PRO A 594 -22.93 9.19 -33.15
CA PRO A 594 -23.00 9.13 -34.60
C PRO A 594 -22.10 10.19 -35.24
N GLU A 595 -21.46 9.87 -36.37
CA GLU A 595 -20.55 10.78 -37.07
C GLU A 595 -21.16 12.16 -37.38
N SER A 596 -22.47 12.19 -37.69
CA SER A 596 -23.22 13.42 -37.94
C SER A 596 -23.27 14.39 -36.75
N LEU A 597 -23.15 13.88 -35.52
CA LEU A 597 -23.18 14.68 -34.29
C LEU A 597 -21.78 15.09 -33.82
N ILE A 598 -20.71 14.38 -34.20
CA ILE A 598 -19.33 14.65 -33.75
C ILE A 598 -18.83 16.04 -34.19
N ASN A 599 -19.32 16.54 -35.32
CA ASN A 599 -18.98 17.88 -35.82
C ASN A 599 -19.97 18.97 -35.36
N SER A 600 -20.96 18.62 -34.53
CA SER A 600 -21.92 19.58 -33.97
C SER A 600 -21.41 20.19 -32.67
N VAL A 601 -21.91 21.39 -32.32
CA VAL A 601 -21.59 22.09 -31.05
C VAL A 601 -21.95 21.27 -29.80
N LYS A 602 -22.77 20.22 -29.95
CA LYS A 602 -23.25 19.39 -28.83
C LYS A 602 -22.37 18.16 -28.55
N ALA A 603 -21.39 17.84 -29.41
CA ALA A 603 -20.50 16.71 -29.17
C ALA A 603 -19.33 17.06 -28.23
N PRO A 604 -18.83 16.09 -27.45
CA PRO A 604 -17.60 16.26 -26.68
C PRO A 604 -16.40 16.58 -27.58
N GLU A 605 -15.38 17.22 -27.01
CA GLU A 605 -14.13 17.52 -27.71
C GLU A 605 -13.48 16.24 -28.27
N LYS A 606 -12.91 16.31 -29.48
CA LYS A 606 -12.29 15.17 -30.15
C LYS A 606 -11.21 14.48 -29.30
N ARG A 607 -10.41 15.25 -28.55
CA ARG A 607 -9.39 14.72 -27.63
C ARG A 607 -9.96 13.83 -26.53
N ILE A 608 -11.24 14.00 -26.17
CA ILE A 608 -11.95 13.20 -25.16
C ILE A 608 -12.53 11.94 -25.80
N LEU A 609 -12.87 11.97 -27.08
CA LEU A 609 -13.43 10.82 -27.81
C LEU A 609 -12.34 9.91 -28.40
N GLU A 610 -11.08 10.34 -28.35
CA GLU A 610 -9.96 9.61 -28.90
C GLU A 610 -9.77 8.27 -28.18
N LYS A 611 -9.87 7.17 -28.93
CA LYS A 611 -9.52 5.84 -28.45
C LYS A 611 -8.05 5.61 -28.75
N PHE A 612 -7.23 5.54 -27.70
CA PHE A 612 -5.87 5.06 -27.84
C PHE A 612 -5.84 3.63 -28.36
N ASN A 613 -4.78 3.27 -29.09
CA ASN A 613 -4.61 1.92 -29.64
C ASN A 613 -4.63 0.81 -28.56
N THR A 614 -4.34 1.16 -27.30
CA THR A 614 -4.40 0.23 -26.17
C THR A 614 -5.07 0.88 -24.97
N MET A 615 -6.19 0.31 -24.52
CA MET A 615 -6.83 0.70 -23.27
C MET A 615 -6.12 0.02 -22.09
N SER A 616 -5.76 0.80 -21.07
CA SER A 616 -5.00 0.33 -19.89
C SER A 616 -5.87 0.31 -18.65
N ALA A 617 -5.65 -0.61 -17.71
CA ALA A 617 -6.29 -0.48 -16.40
C ALA A 617 -5.72 0.73 -15.64
N LEU A 618 -6.59 1.47 -14.96
CA LEU A 618 -6.22 2.65 -14.19
C LEU A 618 -6.29 2.34 -12.69
N PHE A 619 -5.21 2.63 -11.99
CA PHE A 619 -5.13 2.60 -10.54
C PHE A 619 -4.91 4.02 -10.04
N MET A 620 -5.49 4.38 -8.89
CA MET A 620 -5.30 5.70 -8.30
C MET A 620 -5.15 5.65 -6.78
N THR A 621 -4.54 6.70 -6.23
CA THR A 621 -4.52 6.94 -4.78
C THR A 621 -4.44 8.43 -4.47
N THR A 622 -4.80 8.78 -3.23
CA THR A 622 -4.77 10.15 -2.68
C THR A 622 -4.35 10.10 -1.22
N GLY A 623 -3.98 11.23 -0.62
CA GLY A 623 -3.65 11.28 0.81
C GLY A 623 -4.78 10.74 1.70
N LYS A 624 -6.03 11.02 1.33
CA LYS A 624 -7.24 10.53 2.02
C LYS A 624 -7.41 9.01 1.93
N LEU A 625 -7.17 8.44 0.75
CA LEU A 625 -7.24 6.99 0.51
C LEU A 625 -6.11 6.24 1.21
N LEU A 626 -4.90 6.81 1.28
CA LEU A 626 -3.76 6.23 1.98
C LEU A 626 -3.94 6.20 3.50
N MET A 627 -4.78 7.08 4.04
CA MET A 627 -5.18 7.08 5.45
C MET A 627 -6.40 6.18 5.72
N GLU A 628 -7.04 5.64 4.68
CA GLU A 628 -8.25 4.83 4.81
C GLU A 628 -7.90 3.39 5.13
N PRO A 629 -8.26 2.87 6.32
CA PRO A 629 -7.97 1.49 6.64
C PRO A 629 -8.82 0.57 5.76
N LYS A 630 -8.16 -0.19 4.88
CA LYS A 630 -8.83 -1.24 4.10
C LYS A 630 -9.03 -2.49 4.95
N GLU A 631 -10.20 -3.10 4.82
CA GLU A 631 -10.46 -4.42 5.39
C GLU A 631 -9.82 -5.48 4.49
N ILE A 632 -8.92 -6.28 5.08
CA ILE A 632 -8.20 -7.33 4.35
C ILE A 632 -8.90 -8.66 4.61
N ILE A 633 -9.31 -9.32 3.52
CA ILE A 633 -9.97 -10.62 3.54
C ILE A 633 -9.01 -11.68 3.00
N ASN A 634 -8.68 -12.63 3.88
CA ASN A 634 -7.81 -13.78 3.58
C ASN A 634 -8.55 -14.99 3.03
N ALA A 635 -9.88 -15.01 3.17
CA ALA A 635 -10.72 -16.08 2.66
C ALA A 635 -10.45 -16.32 1.18
N ARG A 636 -10.27 -17.60 0.81
CA ARG A 636 -10.10 -17.99 -0.59
C ARG A 636 -11.45 -18.09 -1.26
N ILE A 637 -11.66 -17.22 -2.23
CA ILE A 637 -12.87 -17.18 -3.07
C ILE A 637 -12.49 -17.73 -4.44
N ILE A 638 -13.04 -18.89 -4.80
CA ILE A 638 -12.84 -19.52 -6.11
C ILE A 638 -14.08 -19.30 -6.97
N VAL A 639 -13.93 -18.55 -8.06
CA VAL A 639 -14.92 -18.38 -9.11
C VAL A 639 -14.64 -19.41 -10.22
N VAL A 640 -15.61 -20.26 -10.53
CA VAL A 640 -15.47 -21.34 -11.50
C VAL A 640 -16.14 -20.95 -12.81
N GLY A 641 -15.34 -20.80 -13.85
CA GLY A 641 -15.78 -20.42 -15.19
C GLY A 641 -15.77 -18.91 -15.41
N ALA A 642 -15.14 -18.48 -16.50
CA ALA A 642 -15.05 -17.10 -16.93
C ALA A 642 -16.27 -16.65 -17.77
N SER A 643 -17.48 -17.02 -17.34
CA SER A 643 -18.71 -16.52 -17.97
C SER A 643 -18.95 -15.05 -17.63
N THR A 644 -19.90 -14.40 -18.31
CA THR A 644 -20.34 -13.03 -18.00
C THR A 644 -20.68 -12.84 -16.51
N THR A 645 -21.37 -13.81 -15.91
CA THR A 645 -21.69 -13.79 -14.47
C THR A 645 -20.43 -13.91 -13.61
N GLY A 646 -19.49 -14.79 -13.98
CA GLY A 646 -18.22 -14.96 -13.25
C GLY A 646 -17.37 -13.69 -13.30
N LEU A 647 -17.26 -13.07 -14.48
CA LEU A 647 -16.56 -11.81 -14.68
C LEU A 647 -17.22 -10.66 -13.92
N ALA A 648 -18.55 -10.60 -13.86
CA ALA A 648 -19.27 -9.59 -13.08
C ALA A 648 -19.04 -9.71 -11.57
N VAL A 649 -18.97 -10.95 -11.06
CA VAL A 649 -18.59 -11.19 -9.66
C VAL A 649 -17.16 -10.70 -9.41
N LEU A 650 -16.20 -11.07 -10.26
CA LEU A 650 -14.81 -10.63 -10.13
C LEU A 650 -14.67 -9.11 -10.21
N GLU A 651 -15.32 -8.47 -11.18
CA GLU A 651 -15.34 -7.01 -11.32
C GLU A 651 -15.86 -6.35 -10.04
N THR A 652 -16.97 -6.84 -9.50
CA THR A 652 -17.59 -6.27 -8.29
C THR A 652 -16.65 -6.37 -7.09
N LEU A 653 -16.01 -7.53 -6.89
CA LEU A 653 -15.09 -7.75 -5.77
C LEU A 653 -13.79 -6.94 -5.91
N VAL A 654 -13.23 -6.85 -7.12
CA VAL A 654 -11.97 -6.13 -7.38
C VAL A 654 -12.16 -4.61 -7.28
N THR A 655 -13.31 -4.08 -7.72
CA THR A 655 -13.57 -2.63 -7.73
C THR A 655 -14.05 -2.07 -6.38
N CYS A 656 -14.21 -2.91 -5.34
CA CYS A 656 -14.48 -2.43 -3.98
C CYS A 656 -13.30 -1.63 -3.42
N PRO A 657 -13.45 -0.34 -3.06
CA PRO A 657 -12.32 0.49 -2.67
C PRO A 657 -11.85 0.26 -1.21
N TYR A 658 -12.77 -0.18 -0.34
CA TYR A 658 -12.55 -0.34 1.10
C TYR A 658 -12.22 -1.80 1.53
N ILE A 659 -12.31 -2.76 0.60
CA ILE A 659 -11.99 -4.18 0.85
C ILE A 659 -10.84 -4.60 -0.06
N ARG A 660 -9.93 -5.41 0.48
CA ARG A 660 -8.88 -6.07 -0.29
C ARG A 660 -8.99 -7.57 -0.10
N PHE A 661 -9.14 -8.30 -1.19
CA PHE A 661 -9.09 -9.76 -1.21
C PHE A 661 -7.66 -10.21 -1.52
N ASN A 662 -7.07 -11.02 -0.64
CA ASN A 662 -5.73 -11.58 -0.87
C ASN A 662 -5.78 -12.83 -1.76
N ASN A 663 -6.90 -13.55 -1.75
CA ASN A 663 -7.04 -14.88 -2.39
C ASN A 663 -8.26 -14.97 -3.30
N LEU A 664 -8.34 -14.09 -4.30
CA LEU A 664 -9.36 -14.17 -5.34
C LEU A 664 -8.84 -15.01 -6.50
N VAL A 665 -9.55 -16.10 -6.82
CA VAL A 665 -9.10 -17.11 -7.77
C VAL A 665 -10.15 -17.35 -8.85
N LEU A 666 -9.72 -17.39 -10.12
CA LEU A 666 -10.52 -17.85 -11.25
C LEU A 666 -10.06 -19.24 -11.69
N LEU A 667 -10.96 -20.22 -11.64
CA LEU A 667 -10.76 -21.53 -12.26
C LEU A 667 -11.34 -21.48 -13.68
N SER A 668 -10.47 -21.53 -14.70
CA SER A 668 -10.85 -21.40 -16.11
C SER A 668 -10.04 -22.35 -16.99
N SER A 669 -10.61 -22.79 -18.12
CA SER A 669 -9.88 -23.58 -19.12
C SER A 669 -9.07 -22.75 -20.10
N ASN A 670 -9.34 -21.44 -20.23
CA ASN A 670 -8.74 -20.58 -21.26
C ASN A 670 -8.17 -19.29 -20.63
N ASP A 671 -7.62 -19.40 -19.42
CA ASP A 671 -7.16 -18.27 -18.60
C ASP A 671 -8.22 -17.15 -18.42
N LEU A 672 -7.77 -15.93 -18.11
CA LEU A 672 -8.60 -14.74 -18.04
C LEU A 672 -8.90 -14.23 -19.47
N PRO A 673 -10.17 -14.02 -19.84
CA PRO A 673 -10.51 -13.41 -21.12
C PRO A 673 -9.84 -12.04 -21.29
N GLY A 674 -9.22 -11.81 -22.44
CA GLY A 674 -8.52 -10.55 -22.77
C GLY A 674 -7.04 -10.49 -22.41
N ASP A 675 -6.52 -11.44 -21.61
CA ASP A 675 -5.09 -11.55 -21.31
C ASP A 675 -4.37 -12.37 -22.39
N THR A 676 -4.33 -11.84 -23.61
CA THR A 676 -3.64 -12.47 -24.75
C THR A 676 -2.36 -11.72 -25.10
N LEU A 677 -1.37 -12.43 -25.66
CA LEU A 677 -0.12 -11.83 -26.16
C LEU A 677 -0.32 -10.99 -27.43
N HIS A 678 -1.42 -11.24 -28.14
CA HIS A 678 -1.80 -10.56 -29.37
C HIS A 678 -3.23 -10.06 -29.25
N PRO A 679 -3.57 -8.92 -29.87
CA PRO A 679 -4.94 -8.43 -29.90
C PRO A 679 -5.84 -9.46 -30.60
N VAL A 680 -7.05 -9.68 -30.07
CA VAL A 680 -8.00 -10.63 -30.64
C VAL A 680 -8.37 -10.18 -32.06
N ASN A 681 -8.26 -11.09 -33.03
CA ASN A 681 -8.62 -10.79 -34.42
C ASN A 681 -10.10 -10.34 -34.48
N PRO A 682 -10.41 -9.14 -35.00
CA PRO A 682 -11.78 -8.64 -35.08
C PRO A 682 -12.73 -9.57 -35.83
N LEU A 683 -12.22 -10.39 -36.77
CA LEU A 683 -13.00 -11.38 -37.50
C LEU A 683 -13.54 -12.49 -36.59
N PHE A 684 -12.88 -12.81 -35.48
CA PHE A 684 -13.32 -13.82 -34.54
C PHE A 684 -14.69 -13.48 -33.93
N TYR A 685 -14.94 -12.19 -33.65
CA TYR A 685 -16.23 -11.69 -33.19
C TYR A 685 -17.36 -11.79 -34.21
N LYS A 686 -17.05 -12.06 -35.50
CA LYS A 686 -18.08 -12.32 -36.51
C LYS A 686 -18.59 -13.77 -36.46
N PHE A 687 -17.85 -14.68 -35.82
CA PHE A 687 -18.19 -16.11 -35.71
C PHE A 687 -18.79 -16.48 -34.34
N LEU A 688 -18.69 -15.60 -33.35
CA LEU A 688 -19.28 -15.77 -32.02
C LEU A 688 -20.37 -14.73 -31.78
N PRO A 689 -21.37 -15.03 -30.93
CA PRO A 689 -22.28 -14.00 -30.44
C PRO A 689 -21.48 -12.89 -29.76
N THR A 690 -21.68 -11.64 -30.17
CA THR A 690 -21.00 -10.49 -29.57
C THR A 690 -21.42 -10.37 -28.10
N ASP A 691 -20.48 -10.61 -27.18
CA ASP A 691 -20.68 -10.28 -25.78
C ASP A 691 -20.54 -8.76 -25.59
N TYR A 692 -21.69 -8.10 -25.42
CA TYR A 692 -21.74 -6.66 -25.16
C TYR A 692 -21.48 -6.30 -23.69
N ALA A 693 -21.40 -7.29 -22.80
CA ALA A 693 -21.15 -7.04 -21.37
C ALA A 693 -19.65 -6.83 -21.11
N TYR A 694 -18.79 -7.66 -21.70
CA TYR A 694 -17.34 -7.67 -21.47
C TYR A 694 -16.51 -7.69 -22.76
N PRO A 695 -16.49 -6.60 -23.55
CA PRO A 695 -15.57 -6.50 -24.68
C PRO A 695 -14.09 -6.49 -24.21
N VAL A 696 -13.16 -6.91 -25.06
CA VAL A 696 -11.72 -7.00 -24.71
C VAL A 696 -11.13 -5.67 -24.24
N ASP A 697 -11.54 -4.56 -24.84
CA ASP A 697 -11.13 -3.22 -24.39
C ASP A 697 -11.59 -2.94 -22.95
N TYR A 698 -12.78 -3.39 -22.57
CA TYR A 698 -13.27 -3.23 -21.19
C TYR A 698 -12.52 -4.17 -20.23
N LEU A 699 -12.27 -5.41 -20.63
CA LEU A 699 -11.53 -6.39 -19.83
C LEU A 699 -10.10 -5.92 -19.54
N SER A 700 -9.41 -5.36 -20.54
CA SER A 700 -8.08 -4.78 -20.34
C SER A 700 -8.08 -3.61 -19.36
N GLN A 701 -9.13 -2.78 -19.36
CA GLN A 701 -9.30 -1.68 -18.40
C GLN A 701 -9.63 -2.12 -16.98
N LEU A 702 -10.17 -3.32 -16.78
CA LEU A 702 -10.41 -3.86 -15.43
C LEU A 702 -9.12 -4.31 -14.75
N GLY A 703 -8.10 -4.71 -15.52
CA GLY A 703 -6.82 -5.15 -14.97
C GLY A 703 -6.93 -6.37 -14.05
N LEU A 704 -7.89 -7.27 -14.30
CA LEU A 704 -8.19 -8.41 -13.43
C LEU A 704 -6.95 -9.26 -13.14
N LYS A 705 -6.02 -9.38 -14.09
CA LYS A 705 -4.76 -10.13 -13.94
C LYS A 705 -3.92 -9.71 -12.73
N VAL A 706 -4.01 -8.45 -12.33
CA VAL A 706 -3.27 -7.90 -11.18
C VAL A 706 -3.86 -8.37 -9.85
N CYS A 707 -5.18 -8.62 -9.83
CA CYS A 707 -5.95 -8.85 -8.61
C CYS A 707 -6.45 -10.29 -8.47
N VAL A 708 -6.51 -11.05 -9.56
CA VAL A 708 -7.08 -12.40 -9.63
C VAL A 708 -6.02 -13.40 -10.08
N ASN A 709 -5.84 -14.45 -9.28
CA ASN A 709 -5.00 -15.57 -9.66
C ASN A 709 -5.80 -16.55 -10.52
N THR A 710 -5.24 -17.00 -11.64
CA THR A 710 -5.91 -17.94 -12.53
C THR A 710 -5.34 -19.34 -12.34
N ILE A 711 -6.22 -20.32 -12.14
CA ILE A 711 -5.88 -21.74 -12.13
C ILE A 711 -6.44 -22.34 -13.41
N HIS A 712 -5.54 -22.89 -14.22
CA HIS A 712 -5.91 -23.50 -15.49
C HIS A 712 -6.46 -24.92 -15.27
N GLY A 713 -7.73 -25.13 -15.62
CA GLY A 713 -8.34 -26.46 -15.59
C GLY A 713 -9.86 -26.46 -15.54
N LYS A 714 -10.44 -27.65 -15.48
CA LYS A 714 -11.88 -27.87 -15.33
C LYS A 714 -12.19 -28.41 -13.94
N LEU A 715 -13.29 -27.98 -13.35
CA LEU A 715 -13.82 -28.55 -12.12
C LEU A 715 -14.36 -29.96 -12.41
N THR A 716 -13.86 -30.98 -11.71
CA THR A 716 -14.28 -32.38 -11.90
C THR A 716 -15.02 -32.96 -10.70
N ALA A 717 -14.74 -32.49 -9.48
CA ALA A 717 -15.45 -32.92 -8.28
C ALA A 717 -15.50 -31.81 -7.21
N ILE A 718 -16.53 -31.86 -6.35
CA ILE A 718 -16.70 -30.96 -5.21
C ILE A 718 -16.92 -31.81 -3.95
N ASP A 719 -16.03 -31.63 -2.97
CA ASP A 719 -16.17 -32.15 -1.62
C ASP A 719 -16.64 -31.02 -0.69
N ARG A 720 -17.94 -31.03 -0.38
CA ARG A 720 -18.56 -30.01 0.49
C ARG A 720 -18.21 -30.21 1.95
N LYS A 721 -17.89 -31.43 2.39
CA LYS A 721 -17.61 -31.76 3.79
C LYS A 721 -16.26 -31.18 4.20
N PHE A 722 -15.25 -31.34 3.36
CA PHE A 722 -13.91 -30.81 3.60
C PHE A 722 -13.62 -29.49 2.87
N LYS A 723 -14.63 -28.92 2.19
CA LYS A 723 -14.54 -27.72 1.34
C LYS A 723 -13.34 -27.77 0.38
N ARG A 724 -13.28 -28.82 -0.45
CA ARG A 724 -12.23 -29.02 -1.46
C ARG A 724 -12.85 -29.25 -2.83
N ILE A 725 -12.16 -28.78 -3.87
CA ILE A 725 -12.47 -29.09 -5.26
C ILE A 725 -11.35 -29.93 -5.87
N THR A 726 -11.71 -30.76 -6.84
CA THR A 726 -10.75 -31.47 -7.70
C THR A 726 -10.76 -30.83 -9.08
N VAL A 727 -9.58 -30.51 -9.59
CA VAL A 727 -9.38 -29.95 -10.93
C VAL A 727 -8.98 -31.08 -11.90
N SER A 728 -9.19 -30.90 -13.19
CA SER A 728 -8.85 -31.86 -14.25
C SER A 728 -7.38 -32.32 -14.26
N SER A 729 -6.47 -31.55 -13.67
CA SER A 729 -5.07 -31.95 -13.44
C SER A 729 -4.90 -33.01 -12.34
N GLY A 730 -5.98 -33.38 -11.63
CA GLY A 730 -5.94 -34.22 -10.42
C GLY A 730 -5.64 -33.44 -9.13
N GLN A 731 -5.28 -32.16 -9.24
CA GLN A 731 -4.99 -31.31 -8.09
C GLN A 731 -6.23 -31.07 -7.24
N LYS A 732 -6.07 -31.14 -5.92
CA LYS A 732 -7.09 -30.78 -4.94
C LYS A 732 -6.82 -29.40 -4.37
N LEU A 733 -7.85 -28.56 -4.30
CA LEU A 733 -7.75 -27.20 -3.80
C LEU A 733 -8.85 -26.95 -2.77
N SER A 734 -8.48 -26.41 -1.63
CA SER A 734 -9.40 -25.95 -0.60
C SER A 734 -10.01 -24.60 -0.97
N TYR A 735 -11.25 -24.36 -0.54
CA TYR A 735 -11.96 -23.10 -0.73
C TYR A 735 -12.69 -22.69 0.55
N ASP A 736 -12.84 -21.38 0.76
CA ASP A 736 -13.73 -20.85 1.79
C ASP A 736 -15.10 -20.55 1.18
N TYR A 737 -15.09 -19.93 -0.01
CA TYR A 737 -16.25 -19.67 -0.85
C TYR A 737 -16.02 -20.20 -2.28
N LEU A 738 -16.99 -20.94 -2.80
CA LEU A 738 -16.99 -21.47 -4.16
C LEU A 738 -18.18 -20.89 -4.92
N ILE A 739 -17.90 -20.19 -6.01
CA ILE A 739 -18.91 -19.54 -6.86
C ILE A 739 -18.90 -20.24 -8.22
N ILE A 740 -19.99 -20.91 -8.58
CA ILE A 740 -20.06 -21.70 -9.81
C ILE A 740 -20.76 -20.89 -10.90
N THR A 741 -20.00 -20.50 -11.91
CA THR A 741 -20.43 -19.64 -13.03
C THR A 741 -19.97 -20.24 -14.36
N THR A 742 -20.20 -21.54 -14.57
CA THR A 742 -19.74 -22.30 -15.75
C THR A 742 -20.49 -21.97 -17.05
N GLY A 743 -21.48 -21.08 -16.99
CA GLY A 743 -22.30 -20.72 -18.15
C GLY A 743 -23.27 -21.84 -18.56
N LEU A 744 -23.84 -21.71 -19.76
CA LEU A 744 -24.71 -22.68 -20.39
C LEU A 744 -23.96 -23.35 -21.55
N GLN A 745 -24.18 -24.65 -21.74
CA GLN A 745 -23.67 -25.39 -22.89
C GLN A 745 -24.84 -25.82 -23.77
N TYR A 746 -24.70 -25.70 -25.08
CA TYR A 746 -25.68 -26.24 -26.02
C TYR A 746 -25.69 -27.76 -25.91
N HIS A 747 -26.85 -28.33 -25.58
CA HIS A 747 -27.08 -29.75 -25.65
C HIS A 747 -27.69 -30.06 -27.02
N ILE A 748 -27.04 -30.91 -27.81
CA ILE A 748 -27.66 -31.45 -29.02
C ILE A 748 -28.77 -32.39 -28.53
N ALA A 749 -30.02 -32.18 -28.92
CA ALA A 749 -31.07 -33.13 -28.61
C ALA A 749 -30.66 -34.49 -29.20
N ASN A 750 -30.57 -35.54 -28.38
CA ASN A 750 -30.39 -36.89 -28.91
C ASN A 750 -31.60 -37.16 -29.80
N SER A 751 -31.38 -37.18 -31.11
CA SER A 751 -32.35 -37.68 -32.08
C SER A 751 -32.34 -39.20 -31.96
N ASP A 752 -32.98 -39.73 -30.93
CA ASP A 752 -33.49 -41.09 -30.95
C ASP A 752 -34.78 -41.04 -31.80
N TYR A 753 -34.61 -41.21 -33.12
CA TYR A 753 -35.66 -41.55 -34.08
C TYR A 753 -35.15 -42.65 -35.01
#